data_AF-A0A7Z9F0T8-F1
#
_entry.id   AF-A0A7Z9F0T8-F1
#
_cell.length_a   1.000
_cell.length_b   1.000
_cell.length_c   1.000
_cell.angle_alpha   90.00
_cell.angle_beta   90.00
_cell.angle_gamma   90.00
#
_symmetry.space_group_name_H-M   'P 1'
#
loop_
_entity.id
_entity.type
_entity.pdbx_description
1 polymer ?
#
loop_
_entity_poly.entity_id
_entity_poly.type
_entity_poly.pdbx_seq_one_letter_code
_entity_poly.pdbx_strand_id
1 'polypeptide(L)'
;VGALLVSMPFRSAETRAEAFLLAWVAPYFFITGTFEVKFLRYLIPITPFLLLFAARLTVDMLEFGAQARRGSVAAIASPIMTVGIALGFAATAFYSISYLGIYNDTHPAVEASEWINEYAPRNSVILKEHWEEGLPNLGAYQNRDLPLYEPDTPSKLRTIGEELSRADYLVFFSNRLYGTIPRLPERYPITTAYYELLFTGQLGFQLDAHFESYPELLGVGFVDDTFSRPGLSAPVALRGFEPSPLTLNLGFADESFSVYDHPKVLIFRNVRRFAPDVISNTISNSSDGFPVASVIALDSEAQDGKGLMLSAENAESQQSGGTWTDIVRADSWTNRLPVIAWLLVVEGFALLAFPIAFVVFRPLPDRGWLFAKALGLLLVGLIVWLLASFQWMAFSQASVSVAVVVLFFVSVLVVAKQRDAIKEFLVLHWKALTIAEVVFIAAFLAFLVIRMANPDLWHPYRGGEKPMDFAYLNAVLKSTSMPPYDPWFGGGYINYYYWGQFLIATMIHATGINPDIAINLAVPMFFALTFGAAYSLVYNLAEGTRLRLQPSAFGFRVSPILAGLAGGLFVAVLGNLDGAVQLSEGVYRAVVEGVPAGEFDFWRSSRMMPPDPPGNEITEFPFFTFLFSDPHAHLMALPFTVLSLGVSLAVVLGAVSRRAGDSGWGISEMARLAALGVVVGSLRLLNTWDYPTYLLIAAGAVGIGEILANGGLNLAVGFKAGAKSAIMFLVGYIAFLPYLLSYETFFNSVESTTNTTVLWQFLMISGVFVFIIGSYYLWELRDALGVVGRQVRVWTVSMVDSVSEDADLQPASRGSAQVGAGVGLAMVGAALALAYLATAIMSGFSGGTIIFASIMVFLIVVVGVRSLASQGPDTAQLAFISLLAGAAFMLVVGLDFVRVEGDIDRMNSIFKFYLQVWVLMAVASAYLLWRIFHLQAIRQKSGNRWRGEMLRSAWVGALAVLILSASVYPIMGTQDRLRDRFEGNVTPMTLDGAAYMEGTTYRDAKGNVDLEADFEGIQWLRANVVGSPIILEANTPTYRWGGRVSIYTGLPSVVGWRWHQEQQRWDYRPDVGRRISDVSKIFNTLDTSVALELLIKYNVQYVYLGQLERNYYEDDGIAKFSDSMSPYLDNVFSTNEVDVYRVNTIN
;
A
#
# COMPACT_ATOMS: atom_id res chain seq x y z
N VAL A 1 -29.19 6.59 18.24
CA VAL A 1 -28.08 7.51 17.90
C VAL A 1 -28.50 8.57 16.89
N GLY A 2 -28.97 8.19 15.68
CA GLY A 2 -29.38 9.14 14.63
C GLY A 2 -30.42 10.19 15.05
N ALA A 3 -31.52 9.79 15.69
CA ALA A 3 -32.56 10.73 16.16
C ALA A 3 -32.06 11.74 17.22
N LEU A 4 -31.02 11.36 17.99
CA LEU A 4 -30.40 12.19 19.03
C LEU A 4 -29.35 13.14 18.46
N LEU A 5 -28.52 12.69 17.50
CA LEU A 5 -27.60 13.56 16.74
C LEU A 5 -28.33 14.66 15.95
N VAL A 6 -29.53 14.36 15.44
CA VAL A 6 -30.38 15.31 14.72
C VAL A 6 -31.03 16.33 15.67
N SER A 7 -31.36 15.95 16.91
CA SER A 7 -32.00 16.82 17.89
C SER A 7 -31.03 17.57 18.81
N MET A 8 -29.77 17.13 18.90
CA MET A 8 -28.70 17.68 19.74
C MET A 8 -28.42 19.18 19.51
N PRO A 9 -28.41 19.70 18.26
CA PRO A 9 -28.18 21.13 18.00
C PRO A 9 -29.28 22.04 18.55
N PHE A 10 -30.43 21.48 18.95
CA PHE A 10 -31.63 22.20 19.32
C PHE A 10 -31.92 22.20 20.83
N ARG A 11 -31.02 21.67 21.68
CA ARG A 11 -31.24 21.50 23.14
C ARG A 11 -30.21 22.27 24.00
N SER A 12 -30.62 22.70 25.20
CA SER A 12 -29.86 23.59 26.10
C SER A 12 -28.85 22.85 27.02
N ALA A 13 -28.23 23.58 27.96
CA ALA A 13 -27.01 23.23 28.70
C ALA A 13 -27.03 21.94 29.57
N GLU A 14 -28.17 21.27 29.73
CA GLU A 14 -28.29 19.95 30.39
C GLU A 14 -27.68 18.80 29.56
N THR A 15 -27.32 19.06 28.30
CA THR A 15 -26.74 18.13 27.30
C THR A 15 -25.35 17.55 27.64
N ARG A 16 -24.70 17.96 28.74
CA ARG A 16 -23.35 17.47 29.10
C ARG A 16 -23.35 16.00 29.51
N ALA A 17 -24.37 15.54 30.23
CA ALA A 17 -24.49 14.14 30.65
C ALA A 17 -24.81 13.22 29.46
N GLU A 18 -25.67 13.68 28.55
CA GLU A 18 -26.03 12.97 27.32
C GLU A 18 -24.84 12.88 26.35
N ALA A 19 -24.07 13.97 26.20
CA ALA A 19 -22.84 13.99 25.40
C ALA A 19 -21.76 13.07 25.98
N PHE A 20 -21.65 12.97 27.31
CA PHE A 20 -20.73 12.04 27.97
C PHE A 20 -21.07 10.57 27.69
N LEU A 21 -22.35 10.20 27.79
CA LEU A 21 -22.80 8.84 27.46
C LEU A 21 -22.64 8.54 25.96
N LEU A 22 -22.92 9.51 25.09
CA LEU A 22 -22.71 9.38 23.65
C LEU A 22 -21.23 9.27 23.26
N ALA A 23 -20.32 9.87 24.02
CA ALA A 23 -18.88 9.76 23.79
C ALA A 23 -18.36 8.31 23.95
N TRP A 24 -19.09 7.45 24.67
CA TRP A 24 -18.83 6.00 24.70
C TRP A 24 -19.66 5.24 23.65
N VAL A 25 -20.97 5.49 23.60
CA VAL A 25 -21.90 4.73 22.75
C VAL A 25 -21.63 4.93 21.27
N ALA A 26 -21.34 6.15 20.82
CA ALA A 26 -21.16 6.44 19.40
C ALA A 26 -19.86 5.82 18.84
N PRO A 27 -18.67 6.01 19.44
CA PRO A 27 -17.46 5.35 18.95
C PRO A 27 -17.58 3.83 18.98
N TYR A 28 -18.10 3.25 20.06
CA TYR A 28 -18.26 1.81 20.16
C TYR A 28 -19.24 1.25 19.10
N PHE A 29 -20.36 1.95 18.86
CA PHE A 29 -21.31 1.59 17.79
C PHE A 29 -20.70 1.76 16.39
N PHE A 30 -19.91 2.80 16.13
CA PHE A 30 -19.27 2.97 14.82
C PHE A 30 -18.16 1.93 14.59
N ILE A 31 -17.42 1.55 15.63
CA ILE A 31 -16.40 0.49 15.56
C ILE A 31 -17.08 -0.86 15.34
N THR A 32 -18.02 -1.26 16.18
CA THR A 32 -18.67 -2.57 16.05
C THR A 32 -19.64 -2.64 14.87
N GLY A 33 -20.29 -1.52 14.55
CA GLY A 33 -21.18 -1.36 13.42
C GLY A 33 -20.47 -1.27 12.07
N THR A 34 -19.13 -1.19 12.01
CA THR A 34 -18.37 -1.31 10.75
C THR A 34 -17.93 -2.74 10.45
N PHE A 35 -18.09 -3.69 11.37
CA PHE A 35 -17.76 -5.10 11.10
C PHE A 35 -18.57 -5.63 9.94
N GLU A 36 -17.95 -6.37 9.01
CA GLU A 36 -18.66 -6.96 7.86
C GLU A 36 -19.77 -7.92 8.33
N VAL A 37 -19.49 -8.67 9.39
CA VAL A 37 -20.46 -9.54 10.07
C VAL A 37 -20.97 -8.87 11.34
N LYS A 38 -22.29 -8.69 11.43
CA LYS A 38 -22.93 -7.96 12.54
C LYS A 38 -23.26 -8.88 13.70
N PHE A 39 -22.26 -9.24 14.51
CA PHE A 39 -22.50 -10.01 15.72
C PHE A 39 -23.15 -9.15 16.81
N LEU A 40 -24.44 -9.35 17.09
CA LEU A 40 -25.17 -8.61 18.11
C LEU A 40 -24.59 -8.74 19.53
N ARG A 41 -23.89 -9.84 19.82
CA ARG A 41 -23.17 -10.01 21.11
C ARG A 41 -22.15 -8.90 21.36
N TYR A 42 -21.57 -8.33 20.31
CA TYR A 42 -20.66 -7.20 20.44
C TYR A 42 -21.37 -5.86 20.60
N LEU A 43 -22.70 -5.81 20.63
CA LEU A 43 -23.46 -4.61 21.02
C LEU A 43 -23.86 -4.63 22.50
N ILE A 44 -23.68 -5.76 23.21
CA ILE A 44 -24.01 -5.91 24.63
C ILE A 44 -23.45 -4.76 25.49
N PRO A 45 -22.19 -4.31 25.32
CA PRO A 45 -21.64 -3.22 26.15
C PRO A 45 -22.32 -1.86 25.98
N ILE A 46 -23.04 -1.63 24.87
CA ILE A 46 -23.81 -0.40 24.66
C ILE A 46 -25.31 -0.55 24.91
N THR A 47 -25.82 -1.78 24.99
CA THR A 47 -27.25 -2.06 25.21
C THR A 47 -27.82 -1.36 26.46
N PRO A 48 -27.19 -1.37 27.65
CA PRO A 48 -27.71 -0.65 28.81
C PRO A 48 -27.88 0.86 28.57
N PHE A 49 -26.96 1.48 27.86
CA PHE A 49 -27.02 2.91 27.54
C PHE A 49 -28.09 3.21 26.49
N LEU A 50 -28.23 2.36 25.48
CA LEU A 50 -29.31 2.45 24.50
C LEU A 50 -30.69 2.33 25.15
N LEU A 51 -30.84 1.44 26.13
CA LEU A 51 -32.07 1.32 26.93
C LEU A 51 -32.36 2.58 27.76
N LEU A 52 -31.34 3.17 28.39
CA LEU A 52 -31.48 4.45 29.10
C LEU A 52 -31.91 5.59 28.15
N PHE A 53 -31.31 5.65 26.96
CA PHE A 53 -31.70 6.62 25.95
C PHE A 53 -33.14 6.39 25.43
N ALA A 54 -33.54 5.14 25.20
CA ALA A 54 -34.91 4.81 24.80
C ALA A 54 -35.93 5.19 25.88
N ALA A 55 -35.61 4.95 27.15
CA ALA A 55 -36.43 5.36 28.29
C ALA A 55 -36.58 6.88 28.37
N ARG A 56 -35.47 7.63 28.22
CA ARG A 56 -35.50 9.11 28.22
C ARG A 56 -36.29 9.66 27.04
N LEU A 57 -36.08 9.14 25.83
CA LEU A 57 -36.83 9.53 24.65
C LEU A 57 -38.35 9.29 24.82
N THR A 58 -38.72 8.16 25.42
CA THR A 58 -40.12 7.85 25.73
C THR A 58 -40.73 8.88 26.67
N VAL A 59 -40.00 9.26 27.75
CA VAL A 59 -40.43 10.32 28.67
C VAL A 59 -40.57 11.66 27.95
N ASP A 60 -39.56 12.06 27.16
CA ASP A 60 -39.58 13.30 26.39
C ASP A 60 -40.77 13.36 25.42
N MET A 61 -41.09 12.25 24.74
CA MET A 61 -42.23 12.18 23.81
C MET A 61 -43.58 12.26 24.54
N LEU A 62 -43.69 11.69 25.74
CA LEU A 62 -44.88 11.80 26.58
C LEU A 62 -45.05 13.21 27.16
N GLU A 63 -43.97 13.85 27.60
CA GLU A 63 -43.95 15.24 28.08
C GLU A 63 -44.29 16.23 26.96
N PHE A 64 -43.70 16.03 25.77
CA PHE A 64 -44.03 16.81 24.57
C PHE A 64 -45.52 16.67 24.22
N GLY A 65 -46.07 15.45 24.23
CA GLY A 65 -47.49 15.20 24.05
C GLY A 65 -48.39 15.87 25.11
N ALA A 66 -47.94 15.94 26.37
CA ALA A 66 -48.65 16.62 27.45
C ALA A 66 -48.64 18.15 27.32
N GLN A 67 -47.52 18.74 26.89
CA GLN A 67 -47.38 20.18 26.63
C GLN A 67 -48.13 20.62 25.35
N ALA A 68 -48.18 19.73 24.35
CA ALA A 68 -48.89 19.87 23.08
C ALA A 68 -50.42 19.99 23.20
N ARG A 69 -51.04 19.56 24.31
CA ARG A 69 -52.49 19.71 24.56
C ARG A 69 -52.99 21.16 24.61
N ARG A 70 -52.12 22.16 24.49
CA ARG A 70 -52.45 23.61 24.50
C ARG A 70 -52.59 24.27 23.11
N GLY A 71 -52.45 23.54 21.99
CA GLY A 71 -52.57 24.10 20.63
C GLY A 71 -53.34 23.20 19.64
N SER A 72 -54.03 23.80 18.67
CA SER A 72 -55.04 23.16 17.81
C SER A 72 -54.51 22.08 16.84
N VAL A 73 -53.24 22.12 16.43
CA VAL A 73 -52.60 21.06 15.59
C VAL A 73 -52.01 19.93 16.45
N ALA A 74 -51.64 20.26 17.69
CA ALA A 74 -50.93 19.38 18.61
C ALA A 74 -51.87 18.47 19.45
N ALA A 75 -53.17 18.79 19.47
CA ALA A 75 -54.23 17.99 20.08
C ALA A 75 -54.52 16.66 19.35
N ILE A 76 -54.24 16.55 18.04
CA ILE A 76 -54.42 15.31 17.25
C ILE A 76 -53.15 14.45 17.31
N ALA A 77 -51.97 15.06 17.36
CA ALA A 77 -50.67 14.36 17.39
C ALA A 77 -50.40 13.65 18.73
N SER A 78 -50.85 14.22 19.86
CA SER A 78 -50.66 13.65 21.20
C SER A 78 -51.24 12.23 21.37
N PRO A 79 -52.53 11.96 21.07
CA PRO A 79 -53.07 10.61 21.20
C PRO A 79 -52.44 9.62 20.21
N ILE A 80 -52.09 10.06 19.00
CA ILE A 80 -51.38 9.21 18.02
C ILE A 80 -49.99 8.82 18.53
N MET A 81 -49.24 9.75 19.14
CA MET A 81 -47.94 9.46 19.74
C MET A 81 -48.06 8.54 20.96
N THR A 82 -49.01 8.76 21.86
CA THR A 82 -49.23 7.90 23.02
C THR A 82 -49.66 6.49 22.60
N VAL A 83 -50.56 6.38 21.62
CA VAL A 83 -50.97 5.09 21.04
C VAL A 83 -49.80 4.42 20.33
N GLY A 84 -48.98 5.16 19.58
CA GLY A 84 -47.78 4.63 18.92
C GLY A 84 -46.74 4.09 19.91
N ILE A 85 -46.50 4.80 21.02
CA ILE A 85 -45.62 4.34 22.10
C ILE A 85 -46.19 3.07 22.75
N ALA A 86 -47.48 3.09 23.12
CA ALA A 86 -48.14 1.93 23.73
C ALA A 86 -48.13 0.70 22.81
N LEU A 87 -48.39 0.88 21.50
CA LEU A 87 -48.30 -0.18 20.51
C LEU A 87 -46.87 -0.69 20.35
N GLY A 88 -45.86 0.18 20.38
CA GLY A 88 -44.45 -0.21 20.33
C GLY A 88 -44.02 -1.06 21.52
N PHE A 89 -44.40 -0.67 22.75
CA PHE A 89 -44.16 -1.46 23.95
C PHE A 89 -44.94 -2.78 23.93
N ALA A 90 -46.22 -2.76 23.53
CA ALA A 90 -47.04 -3.95 23.44
C ALA A 90 -46.48 -4.95 22.41
N ALA A 91 -46.07 -4.48 21.22
CA ALA A 91 -45.45 -5.31 20.20
C ALA A 91 -44.11 -5.90 20.67
N THR A 92 -43.27 -5.09 21.32
CA THR A 92 -41.98 -5.56 21.88
C THR A 92 -42.19 -6.62 22.96
N ALA A 93 -43.13 -6.38 23.88
CA ALA A 93 -43.46 -7.33 24.94
C ALA A 93 -44.08 -8.61 24.38
N PHE A 94 -44.98 -8.49 23.39
CA PHE A 94 -45.61 -9.62 22.72
C PHE A 94 -44.57 -10.52 22.06
N TYR A 95 -43.67 -9.96 21.24
CA TYR A 95 -42.59 -10.75 20.62
C TYR A 95 -41.62 -11.34 21.65
N SER A 96 -41.20 -10.57 22.66
CA SER A 96 -40.28 -11.07 23.70
C SER A 96 -40.86 -12.24 24.49
N ILE A 97 -42.14 -12.18 24.86
CA ILE A 97 -42.82 -13.27 25.56
C ILE A 97 -42.99 -14.47 24.62
N SER A 98 -43.30 -14.24 23.34
CA SER A 98 -43.36 -15.30 22.32
C SER A 98 -42.04 -16.03 22.19
N TYR A 99 -40.91 -15.31 22.15
CA TYR A 99 -39.56 -15.86 22.02
C TYR A 99 -39.16 -16.67 23.26
N LEU A 100 -39.53 -16.22 24.47
CA LEU A 100 -39.32 -17.01 25.68
C LEU A 100 -40.12 -18.34 25.66
N GLY A 101 -41.22 -18.39 24.90
CA GLY A 101 -42.05 -19.57 24.72
C GLY A 101 -41.30 -20.77 24.14
N ILE A 102 -40.28 -20.54 23.33
CA ILE A 102 -39.42 -21.58 22.71
C ILE A 102 -38.81 -22.51 23.76
N TYR A 103 -38.44 -21.96 24.92
CA TYR A 103 -37.80 -22.71 26.00
C TYR A 103 -38.79 -23.50 26.87
N ASN A 104 -40.09 -23.46 26.57
CA ASN A 104 -41.07 -24.32 27.24
C ASN A 104 -41.09 -25.74 26.67
N ASP A 105 -40.59 -25.93 25.46
CA ASP A 105 -40.52 -27.22 24.77
C ASP A 105 -39.11 -27.82 24.88
N THR A 106 -38.99 -29.11 24.54
CA THR A 106 -37.68 -29.77 24.52
C THR A 106 -36.89 -29.25 23.32
N HIS A 107 -35.59 -29.05 23.50
CA HIS A 107 -34.74 -28.52 22.43
C HIS A 107 -34.81 -29.43 21.18
N PRO A 108 -35.03 -28.91 19.95
CA PRO A 108 -35.25 -29.71 18.75
C PRO A 108 -34.19 -30.78 18.47
N ALA A 109 -32.92 -30.47 18.75
CA ALA A 109 -31.82 -31.43 18.60
C ALA A 109 -31.91 -32.63 19.57
N VAL A 110 -32.45 -32.42 20.77
CA VAL A 110 -32.66 -33.49 21.76
C VAL A 110 -33.82 -34.37 21.28
N GLU A 111 -34.96 -33.78 20.89
CA GLU A 111 -36.10 -34.52 20.35
C GLU A 111 -35.71 -35.34 19.11
N ALA A 112 -34.94 -34.75 18.20
CA ALA A 112 -34.41 -35.44 17.03
C ALA A 112 -33.50 -36.62 17.40
N SER A 113 -32.66 -36.48 18.44
CA SER A 113 -31.81 -37.56 18.91
C SER A 113 -32.60 -38.70 19.56
N GLU A 114 -33.65 -38.38 20.31
CA GLU A 114 -34.55 -39.36 20.92
C GLU A 114 -35.32 -40.12 19.84
N TRP A 115 -35.80 -39.41 18.81
CA TRP A 115 -36.42 -40.00 17.65
C TRP A 115 -35.47 -40.96 16.91
N ILE A 116 -34.23 -40.57 16.64
CA ILE A 116 -33.25 -41.49 16.01
C ILE A 116 -33.03 -42.73 16.87
N ASN A 117 -32.88 -42.57 18.19
CA ASN A 117 -32.68 -43.69 19.12
C ASN A 117 -33.89 -44.64 19.19
N GLU A 118 -35.10 -44.12 18.98
CA GLU A 118 -36.34 -44.91 18.97
C GLU A 118 -36.57 -45.63 17.63
N TYR A 119 -36.32 -44.95 16.50
CA TYR A 119 -36.76 -45.40 15.18
C TYR A 119 -35.64 -45.90 14.25
N ALA A 120 -34.38 -45.48 14.44
CA ALA A 120 -33.26 -45.91 13.58
C ALA A 120 -32.56 -47.17 14.12
N PRO A 121 -32.28 -48.19 13.28
CA PRO A 121 -31.56 -49.38 13.71
C PRO A 121 -30.17 -49.08 14.28
N ARG A 122 -29.77 -49.81 15.33
CA ARG A 122 -28.41 -49.69 15.91
C ARG A 122 -27.35 -49.95 14.84
N ASN A 123 -26.24 -49.21 14.90
CA ASN A 123 -25.14 -49.19 13.93
C ASN A 123 -25.47 -48.63 12.53
N SER A 124 -26.64 -48.02 12.33
CA SER A 124 -26.93 -47.30 11.09
C SER A 124 -25.89 -46.20 10.79
N VAL A 125 -25.67 -45.94 9.51
CA VAL A 125 -24.77 -44.87 9.03
C VAL A 125 -25.56 -43.56 9.01
N ILE A 126 -25.17 -42.62 9.87
CA ILE A 126 -25.75 -41.28 9.96
C ILE A 126 -24.77 -40.31 9.31
N LEU A 127 -25.22 -39.71 8.21
CA LEU A 127 -24.46 -38.70 7.49
C LEU A 127 -24.88 -37.32 7.99
N LYS A 128 -23.90 -36.44 8.23
CA LYS A 128 -24.10 -35.05 8.63
C LYS A 128 -23.21 -34.12 7.82
N GLU A 129 -23.44 -32.82 7.92
CA GLU A 129 -22.63 -31.83 7.24
C GLU A 129 -21.34 -31.51 8.03
N HIS A 130 -20.19 -31.48 7.34
CA HIS A 130 -18.89 -31.15 7.93
C HIS A 130 -18.90 -29.71 8.49
N TRP A 131 -18.29 -29.50 9.67
CA TRP A 131 -18.31 -28.24 10.44
C TRP A 131 -19.68 -27.78 10.99
N GLU A 132 -20.70 -28.62 10.94
CA GLU A 132 -21.98 -28.37 11.61
C GLU A 132 -22.07 -29.06 12.99
N GLU A 133 -22.93 -28.55 13.86
CA GLU A 133 -23.23 -29.15 15.16
C GLU A 133 -23.84 -30.55 14.99
N GLY A 134 -23.51 -31.45 15.93
CA GLY A 134 -24.03 -32.81 15.96
C GLY A 134 -25.25 -32.94 16.87
N LEU A 135 -26.12 -33.92 16.58
CA LEU A 135 -27.16 -34.30 17.52
C LEU A 135 -26.55 -35.01 18.75
N PRO A 136 -27.06 -34.74 19.97
CA PRO A 136 -26.58 -35.40 21.19
C PRO A 136 -26.92 -36.89 21.19
N ASN A 137 -26.27 -37.69 22.06
CA ASN A 137 -26.64 -39.09 22.34
C ASN A 137 -26.68 -40.06 21.14
N LEU A 138 -25.93 -39.81 20.06
CA LEU A 138 -25.82 -40.69 18.88
C LEU A 138 -24.55 -41.56 18.83
N GLY A 139 -23.93 -41.84 19.98
CA GLY A 139 -22.69 -42.63 20.06
C GLY A 139 -22.81 -44.10 19.62
N ALA A 140 -24.03 -44.62 19.49
CA ALA A 140 -24.32 -45.99 19.05
C ALA A 140 -24.43 -46.17 17.51
N TYR A 141 -24.14 -45.11 16.75
CA TYR A 141 -24.29 -45.05 15.29
C TYR A 141 -22.96 -44.70 14.60
N GLN A 142 -22.85 -45.01 13.31
CA GLN A 142 -21.68 -44.66 12.50
C GLN A 142 -21.88 -43.26 11.92
N ASN A 143 -21.35 -42.25 12.60
CA ASN A 143 -21.43 -40.86 12.16
C ASN A 143 -20.36 -40.57 11.10
N ARG A 144 -20.76 -39.94 9.98
CA ARG A 144 -19.88 -39.52 8.89
C ARG A 144 -20.21 -38.11 8.42
N ASP A 145 -19.22 -37.45 7.81
CA ASP A 145 -19.31 -36.03 7.44
C ASP A 145 -19.28 -35.83 5.92
N LEU A 146 -20.10 -34.90 5.42
CA LEU A 146 -20.07 -34.42 4.04
C LEU A 146 -19.25 -33.12 3.93
N PRO A 147 -18.19 -33.07 3.12
CA PRO A 147 -17.34 -31.89 2.96
C PRO A 147 -18.01 -30.88 2.01
N LEU A 148 -18.94 -30.06 2.53
CA LEU A 148 -19.75 -29.16 1.71
C LEU A 148 -19.15 -27.74 1.56
N TYR A 149 -18.25 -27.31 2.46
CA TYR A 149 -17.64 -25.97 2.44
C TYR A 149 -16.58 -25.78 1.35
N GLU A 150 -15.89 -26.85 0.97
CA GLU A 150 -14.82 -26.86 -0.02
C GLU A 150 -15.36 -26.55 -1.42
N PRO A 151 -14.60 -25.83 -2.30
CA PRO A 151 -15.05 -25.56 -3.66
C PRO A 151 -15.46 -26.81 -4.44
N ASP A 152 -16.44 -26.67 -5.33
CA ASP A 152 -16.96 -27.80 -6.10
C ASP A 152 -15.93 -28.34 -7.09
N THR A 153 -15.60 -29.63 -6.94
CA THR A 153 -14.67 -30.34 -7.82
C THR A 153 -15.27 -31.70 -8.21
N PRO A 154 -14.81 -32.31 -9.32
CA PRO A 154 -15.20 -33.68 -9.65
C PRO A 154 -14.86 -34.70 -8.56
N SER A 155 -13.84 -34.42 -7.74
CA SER A 155 -13.50 -35.27 -6.60
C SER A 155 -14.55 -35.16 -5.48
N LYS A 156 -14.96 -33.94 -5.14
CA LYS A 156 -16.03 -33.70 -4.16
C LYS A 156 -17.35 -34.37 -4.57
N LEU A 157 -17.72 -34.29 -5.84
CA LEU A 157 -18.93 -34.95 -6.37
C LEU A 157 -18.91 -36.47 -6.18
N ARG A 158 -17.76 -37.12 -6.39
CA ARG A 158 -17.60 -38.56 -6.13
C ARG A 158 -17.76 -38.87 -4.65
N THR A 159 -17.12 -38.09 -3.78
CA THR A 159 -17.25 -38.25 -2.32
C THR A 159 -18.70 -38.10 -1.85
N ILE A 160 -19.43 -37.09 -2.35
CA ILE A 160 -20.86 -36.90 -2.05
C ILE A 160 -21.67 -38.13 -2.49
N GLY A 161 -21.45 -38.63 -3.71
CA GLY A 161 -22.15 -39.82 -4.22
C GLY A 161 -21.87 -41.08 -3.40
N GLU A 162 -20.61 -41.31 -3.02
CA GLU A 162 -20.19 -42.46 -2.21
C GLU A 162 -20.79 -42.45 -0.80
N GLU A 163 -20.74 -41.30 -0.12
CA GLU A 163 -21.24 -41.18 1.25
C GLU A 163 -22.77 -41.21 1.30
N LEU A 164 -23.47 -40.58 0.35
CA LEU A 164 -24.94 -40.66 0.24
C LEU A 164 -25.43 -42.09 -0.05
N SER A 165 -24.69 -42.85 -0.86
CA SER A 165 -25.04 -44.25 -1.17
C SER A 165 -24.94 -45.16 0.06
N ARG A 166 -23.97 -44.89 0.95
CA ARG A 166 -23.74 -45.65 2.18
C ARG A 166 -24.63 -45.24 3.35
N ALA A 167 -25.13 -44.01 3.35
CA ALA A 167 -25.92 -43.46 4.45
C ALA A 167 -27.31 -44.11 4.55
N ASP A 168 -27.71 -44.46 5.78
CA ASP A 168 -29.08 -44.87 6.09
C ASP A 168 -29.97 -43.65 6.37
N TYR A 169 -29.38 -42.67 7.07
CA TYR A 169 -30.01 -41.40 7.43
C TYR A 169 -29.05 -40.24 7.12
N LEU A 170 -29.62 -39.11 6.70
CA LEU A 170 -28.94 -37.84 6.50
C LEU A 170 -29.59 -36.81 7.42
N VAL A 171 -28.79 -36.16 8.27
CA VAL A 171 -29.25 -35.23 9.30
C VAL A 171 -28.74 -33.84 9.00
N PHE A 172 -29.68 -32.90 8.93
CA PHE A 172 -29.41 -31.47 8.98
C PHE A 172 -29.68 -30.99 10.38
N PHE A 173 -28.67 -30.46 11.04
CA PHE A 173 -28.85 -29.84 12.35
C PHE A 173 -29.58 -28.49 12.22
N SER A 174 -29.23 -27.69 11.22
CA SER A 174 -29.82 -26.36 11.02
C SER A 174 -29.89 -25.99 9.53
N ASN A 175 -30.34 -24.77 9.25
CA ASN A 175 -30.36 -24.19 7.91
C ASN A 175 -29.05 -23.49 7.48
N ARG A 176 -27.98 -23.56 8.28
CA ARG A 176 -26.74 -22.81 8.04
C ARG A 176 -26.16 -23.06 6.65
N LEU A 177 -25.92 -24.32 6.27
CA LEU A 177 -25.22 -24.62 5.01
C LEU A 177 -26.15 -24.50 3.80
N TYR A 178 -27.33 -25.13 3.83
CA TYR A 178 -28.29 -25.03 2.72
C TYR A 178 -28.87 -23.61 2.57
N GLY A 179 -28.86 -22.79 3.63
CA GLY A 179 -29.28 -21.38 3.60
C GLY A 179 -28.21 -20.40 3.09
N THR A 180 -26.95 -20.84 2.96
CA THR A 180 -25.82 -19.98 2.57
C THR A 180 -25.15 -20.41 1.27
N ILE A 181 -24.80 -21.69 1.11
CA ILE A 181 -24.01 -22.20 -0.03
C ILE A 181 -24.72 -21.97 -1.39
N PRO A 182 -26.02 -22.25 -1.56
CA PRO A 182 -26.72 -22.06 -2.84
C PRO A 182 -26.78 -20.61 -3.34
N ARG A 183 -26.46 -19.63 -2.49
CA ARG A 183 -26.42 -18.21 -2.86
C ARG A 183 -25.18 -17.84 -3.68
N LEU A 184 -24.24 -18.77 -3.85
CA LEU A 184 -23.03 -18.62 -4.67
C LEU A 184 -22.94 -19.75 -5.70
N PRO A 185 -23.92 -19.87 -6.61
CA PRO A 185 -23.99 -21.02 -7.52
C PRO A 185 -22.84 -21.04 -8.55
N GLU A 186 -22.17 -19.90 -8.78
CA GLU A 186 -20.95 -19.81 -9.60
C GLU A 186 -19.77 -20.56 -8.98
N ARG A 187 -19.72 -20.66 -7.64
CA ARG A 187 -18.67 -21.36 -6.88
C ARG A 187 -19.10 -22.76 -6.44
N TYR A 188 -20.40 -22.96 -6.23
CA TYR A 188 -20.97 -24.21 -5.70
C TYR A 188 -22.13 -24.79 -6.56
N PRO A 189 -21.95 -25.00 -7.87
CA PRO A 189 -23.02 -25.49 -8.74
C PRO A 189 -23.46 -26.93 -8.43
N ILE A 190 -22.52 -27.81 -8.09
CA ILE A 190 -22.77 -29.21 -7.74
C ILE A 190 -23.50 -29.31 -6.40
N THR A 191 -23.04 -28.54 -5.41
CA THR A 191 -23.64 -28.54 -4.06
C THR A 191 -25.04 -27.91 -4.07
N THR A 192 -25.25 -26.89 -4.90
CA THR A 192 -26.59 -26.30 -5.11
C THR A 192 -27.57 -27.33 -5.71
N ALA A 193 -27.15 -28.04 -6.77
CA ALA A 193 -27.96 -29.09 -7.38
C ALA A 193 -28.26 -30.24 -6.40
N TYR A 194 -27.27 -30.61 -5.57
CA TYR A 194 -27.44 -31.59 -4.51
C TYR A 194 -28.58 -31.24 -3.56
N TYR A 195 -28.64 -30.01 -3.02
CA TYR A 195 -29.71 -29.61 -2.10
C TYR A 195 -31.10 -29.61 -2.75
N GLU A 196 -31.23 -29.09 -3.97
CA GLU A 196 -32.52 -29.06 -4.68
C GLU A 196 -33.02 -30.48 -4.98
N LEU A 197 -32.15 -31.37 -5.46
CA LEU A 197 -32.50 -32.76 -5.75
C LEU A 197 -32.80 -33.56 -4.47
N LEU A 198 -32.13 -33.25 -3.36
CA LEU A 198 -32.42 -33.85 -2.06
C LEU A 198 -33.82 -33.45 -1.57
N PHE A 199 -34.15 -32.16 -1.54
CA PHE A 199 -35.43 -31.67 -1.01
C PHE A 199 -36.62 -32.05 -1.91
N THR A 200 -36.40 -32.25 -3.20
CA THR A 200 -37.41 -32.77 -4.12
C THR A 200 -37.50 -34.31 -4.12
N GLY A 201 -36.66 -35.00 -3.34
CA GLY A 201 -36.66 -36.47 -3.18
C GLY A 201 -36.06 -37.24 -4.36
N GLN A 202 -35.40 -36.57 -5.30
CA GLN A 202 -34.82 -37.16 -6.51
C GLN A 202 -33.54 -37.97 -6.23
N LEU A 203 -32.85 -37.71 -5.11
CA LEU A 203 -31.68 -38.49 -4.68
C LEU A 203 -32.04 -39.78 -3.91
N GLY A 204 -33.32 -40.14 -3.81
CA GLY A 204 -33.75 -41.37 -3.12
C GLY A 204 -33.90 -41.26 -1.61
N PHE A 205 -33.79 -40.04 -1.08
CA PHE A 205 -34.05 -39.69 0.31
C PHE A 205 -35.46 -39.12 0.49
N GLN A 206 -36.08 -39.40 1.62
CA GLN A 206 -37.38 -38.86 2.03
C GLN A 206 -37.26 -38.22 3.41
N LEU A 207 -37.85 -37.05 3.61
CA LEU A 207 -37.93 -36.43 4.95
C LEU A 207 -38.84 -37.30 5.83
N ASP A 208 -38.26 -37.91 6.86
CA ASP A 208 -38.91 -38.88 7.75
C ASP A 208 -39.31 -38.21 9.08
N ALA A 209 -38.56 -37.19 9.51
CA ALA A 209 -38.88 -36.36 10.65
C ALA A 209 -38.34 -34.93 10.53
N HIS A 210 -39.02 -33.98 11.18
CA HIS A 210 -38.65 -32.57 11.29
C HIS A 210 -38.96 -32.10 12.71
N PHE A 211 -38.00 -31.39 13.30
CA PHE A 211 -38.11 -30.84 14.66
C PHE A 211 -37.69 -29.38 14.62
N GLU A 212 -38.55 -28.51 15.14
CA GLU A 212 -38.31 -27.08 15.20
C GLU A 212 -39.26 -26.46 16.21
N SER A 213 -38.76 -25.51 16.98
CA SER A 213 -39.56 -24.69 17.88
C SER A 213 -39.57 -23.26 17.34
N TYR A 214 -40.66 -22.54 17.56
CA TYR A 214 -40.85 -21.18 17.05
C TYR A 214 -41.32 -20.27 18.18
N PRO A 215 -40.98 -18.96 18.14
CA PRO A 215 -41.62 -17.99 19.01
C PRO A 215 -43.14 -18.02 18.82
N GLU A 216 -43.90 -18.40 19.84
CA GLU A 216 -45.37 -18.44 19.77
C GLU A 216 -46.02 -17.83 21.03
N LEU A 217 -47.06 -17.01 20.83
CA LEU A 217 -47.91 -16.52 21.90
C LEU A 217 -49.36 -16.35 21.44
N LEU A 218 -50.31 -16.88 22.21
CA LEU A 218 -51.76 -16.76 21.96
C LEU A 218 -52.18 -17.26 20.56
N GLY A 219 -51.55 -18.32 20.04
CA GLY A 219 -51.82 -18.87 18.70
C GLY A 219 -51.25 -18.06 17.55
N VAL A 220 -50.37 -17.09 17.83
CA VAL A 220 -49.58 -16.34 16.85
C VAL A 220 -48.15 -16.85 16.87
N GLY A 221 -47.76 -17.57 15.82
CA GLY A 221 -46.41 -18.08 15.63
C GLY A 221 -45.58 -17.15 14.75
N PHE A 222 -44.31 -16.94 15.11
CA PHE A 222 -43.34 -16.20 14.30
C PHE A 222 -42.39 -17.19 13.64
N VAL A 223 -42.39 -17.24 12.31
CA VAL A 223 -41.58 -18.20 11.55
C VAL A 223 -40.59 -17.49 10.64
N ASP A 224 -39.44 -18.12 10.46
CA ASP A 224 -38.40 -17.65 9.57
C ASP A 224 -38.44 -18.40 8.23
N ASP A 225 -38.16 -17.68 7.15
CA ASP A 225 -38.01 -18.24 5.82
C ASP A 225 -36.57 -18.70 5.56
N THR A 226 -36.39 -20.02 5.57
CA THR A 226 -35.08 -20.65 5.36
C THR A 226 -34.82 -21.11 3.92
N PHE A 227 -35.81 -21.04 3.03
CA PHE A 227 -35.74 -21.65 1.69
C PHE A 227 -35.80 -20.64 0.54
N SER A 228 -36.55 -19.53 0.68
CA SER A 228 -36.70 -18.57 -0.43
C SER A 228 -35.41 -17.81 -0.73
N ARG A 229 -34.64 -17.43 0.30
CA ARG A 229 -33.38 -16.68 0.16
C ARG A 229 -32.29 -17.44 -0.60
N PRO A 230 -32.05 -18.74 -0.37
CA PRO A 230 -31.15 -19.53 -1.20
C PRO A 230 -31.77 -19.98 -2.54
N GLY A 231 -33.06 -19.68 -2.80
CA GLY A 231 -33.74 -20.09 -4.03
C GLY A 231 -34.05 -21.58 -4.11
N LEU A 232 -34.17 -22.27 -2.97
CA LEU A 232 -34.41 -23.70 -2.90
C LEU A 232 -35.90 -24.03 -2.73
N SER A 233 -36.33 -25.16 -3.29
CA SER A 233 -37.64 -25.73 -2.99
C SER A 233 -37.67 -26.31 -1.58
N ALA A 234 -38.66 -25.95 -0.76
CA ALA A 234 -38.88 -26.61 0.52
C ALA A 234 -39.14 -28.13 0.33
N PRO A 235 -38.66 -28.99 1.26
CA PRO A 235 -38.95 -30.41 1.25
C PRO A 235 -40.44 -30.67 1.08
N VAL A 236 -40.80 -31.67 0.26
CA VAL A 236 -42.21 -31.92 -0.12
C VAL A 236 -43.13 -32.03 1.11
N ALA A 237 -42.65 -32.64 2.19
CA ALA A 237 -43.41 -32.82 3.43
C ALA A 237 -43.60 -31.55 4.28
N LEU A 238 -42.84 -30.48 4.02
CA LEU A 238 -42.93 -29.19 4.75
C LEU A 238 -43.70 -28.10 3.97
N ARG A 239 -44.14 -28.39 2.74
CA ARG A 239 -44.88 -27.42 1.92
C ARG A 239 -46.27 -27.20 2.50
N GLY A 240 -46.55 -25.99 2.96
CA GLY A 240 -47.84 -25.62 3.58
C GLY A 240 -47.95 -26.00 5.06
N PHE A 241 -46.83 -26.28 5.73
CA PHE A 241 -46.79 -26.44 7.17
C PHE A 241 -47.01 -25.09 7.86
N GLU A 242 -48.03 -25.02 8.72
CA GLU A 242 -48.38 -23.84 9.51
C GLU A 242 -48.30 -24.24 11.00
N PRO A 243 -47.28 -23.77 11.75
CA PRO A 243 -47.08 -24.22 13.14
C PRO A 243 -48.16 -23.70 14.09
N SER A 244 -48.81 -22.59 13.75
CA SER A 244 -49.80 -21.94 14.62
C SER A 244 -51.04 -21.49 13.82
N PRO A 245 -52.19 -21.26 14.48
CA PRO A 245 -53.41 -20.78 13.82
C PRO A 245 -53.24 -19.47 13.03
N LEU A 246 -52.34 -18.58 13.50
CA LEU A 246 -51.90 -17.40 12.77
C LEU A 246 -50.37 -17.39 12.70
N THR A 247 -49.82 -17.49 11.49
CA THR A 247 -48.37 -17.47 11.28
C THR A 247 -47.93 -16.13 10.70
N LEU A 248 -46.95 -15.50 11.32
CA LEU A 248 -46.27 -14.31 10.82
C LEU A 248 -44.88 -14.69 10.34
N ASN A 249 -44.69 -14.67 9.02
CA ASN A 249 -43.39 -14.85 8.41
C ASN A 249 -42.55 -13.57 8.56
N LEU A 250 -41.46 -13.64 9.32
CA LEU A 250 -40.57 -12.51 9.58
C LEU A 250 -39.50 -12.32 8.49
N GLY A 251 -39.56 -13.13 7.44
CA GLY A 251 -38.57 -13.19 6.37
C GLY A 251 -37.33 -13.95 6.83
N PHE A 252 -36.17 -13.50 6.41
CA PHE A 252 -34.90 -14.13 6.76
C PHE A 252 -34.43 -13.66 8.14
N ALA A 253 -34.21 -14.60 9.06
CA ALA A 253 -33.48 -14.36 10.31
C ALA A 253 -31.98 -14.69 10.14
N ASP A 254 -31.14 -13.89 10.79
CA ASP A 254 -29.71 -14.21 10.92
C ASP A 254 -29.53 -15.54 11.66
N GLU A 255 -28.54 -16.34 11.24
CA GLU A 255 -28.30 -17.66 11.84
C GLU A 255 -28.14 -17.60 13.37
N SER A 256 -27.60 -16.48 13.89
CA SER A 256 -27.36 -16.30 15.32
C SER A 256 -28.64 -16.33 16.18
N PHE A 257 -29.83 -16.20 15.58
CA PHE A 257 -31.11 -16.23 16.29
C PHE A 257 -31.75 -17.62 16.32
N SER A 258 -31.60 -18.43 15.26
CA SER A 258 -32.34 -19.68 15.13
C SER A 258 -31.47 -20.93 15.32
N VAL A 259 -30.23 -20.95 14.81
CA VAL A 259 -29.46 -22.20 14.70
C VAL A 259 -28.94 -22.75 16.04
N TYR A 260 -28.98 -21.97 17.13
CA TYR A 260 -28.49 -22.41 18.44
C TYR A 260 -29.61 -22.74 19.42
N ASP A 261 -30.59 -21.84 19.60
CA ASP A 261 -31.64 -21.99 20.61
C ASP A 261 -32.81 -22.86 20.14
N HIS A 262 -33.13 -22.81 18.84
CA HIS A 262 -34.27 -23.50 18.23
C HIS A 262 -34.00 -23.88 16.77
N PRO A 263 -32.98 -24.73 16.52
CA PRO A 263 -32.60 -25.06 15.16
C PRO A 263 -33.70 -25.85 14.43
N LYS A 264 -33.77 -25.67 13.11
CA LYS A 264 -34.58 -26.50 12.22
C LYS A 264 -33.83 -27.80 11.90
N VAL A 265 -34.15 -28.86 12.62
CA VAL A 265 -33.55 -30.18 12.41
C VAL A 265 -34.37 -30.97 11.39
N LEU A 266 -33.72 -31.44 10.33
CA LEU A 266 -34.34 -32.26 9.28
C LEU A 266 -33.67 -33.64 9.21
N ILE A 267 -34.46 -34.70 9.28
CA ILE A 267 -33.98 -36.08 9.20
C ILE A 267 -34.52 -36.72 7.92
N PHE A 268 -33.61 -37.01 7.00
CA PHE A 268 -33.91 -37.70 5.76
C PHE A 268 -33.51 -39.18 5.86
N ARG A 269 -34.39 -40.08 5.44
CA ARG A 269 -34.13 -41.51 5.35
C ARG A 269 -33.85 -41.92 3.92
N ASN A 270 -32.81 -42.74 3.71
CA ASN A 270 -32.49 -43.29 2.39
C ASN A 270 -33.42 -44.47 2.06
N VAL A 271 -34.46 -44.20 1.27
CA VAL A 271 -35.50 -45.19 0.94
C VAL A 271 -35.21 -45.95 -0.36
N ARG A 272 -34.44 -45.37 -1.29
CA ARG A 272 -34.13 -46.00 -2.59
C ARG A 272 -32.73 -46.61 -2.71
N ARG A 273 -31.77 -46.20 -1.86
CA ARG A 273 -30.37 -46.70 -1.84
C ARG A 273 -29.73 -46.77 -3.23
N PHE A 274 -29.69 -45.63 -3.92
CA PHE A 274 -29.04 -45.55 -5.22
C PHE A 274 -27.53 -45.81 -5.14
N ALA A 275 -26.97 -46.37 -6.21
CA ALA A 275 -25.54 -46.58 -6.35
C ALA A 275 -24.80 -45.22 -6.49
N PRO A 276 -23.52 -45.11 -6.08
CA PRO A 276 -22.79 -43.84 -6.07
C PRO A 276 -22.76 -43.14 -7.43
N ASP A 277 -22.58 -43.91 -8.50
CA ASP A 277 -22.55 -43.43 -9.89
C ASP A 277 -23.90 -42.85 -10.33
N VAL A 278 -25.01 -43.46 -9.94
CA VAL A 278 -26.36 -42.94 -10.21
C VAL A 278 -26.59 -41.61 -9.51
N ILE A 279 -26.17 -41.49 -8.23
CA ILE A 279 -26.29 -40.26 -7.45
C ILE A 279 -25.43 -39.15 -8.07
N SER A 280 -24.14 -39.42 -8.32
CA SER A 280 -23.21 -38.44 -8.91
C SER A 280 -23.66 -38.00 -10.30
N ASN A 281 -24.15 -38.90 -11.15
CA ASN A 281 -24.64 -38.55 -12.49
C ASN A 281 -25.93 -37.72 -12.42
N THR A 282 -26.85 -38.02 -11.48
CA THR A 282 -28.08 -37.25 -11.30
C THR A 282 -27.78 -35.82 -10.85
N ILE A 283 -26.85 -35.67 -9.90
CA ILE A 283 -26.37 -34.35 -9.44
C ILE A 283 -25.66 -33.62 -10.58
N SER A 284 -24.76 -34.29 -11.30
CA SER A 284 -24.04 -33.70 -12.43
C SER A 284 -24.99 -33.19 -13.51
N ASN A 285 -25.95 -34.01 -13.94
CA ASN A 285 -26.92 -33.65 -14.99
C ASN A 285 -27.85 -32.51 -14.58
N SER A 286 -28.18 -32.39 -13.29
CA SER A 286 -28.98 -31.26 -12.77
C SER A 286 -28.12 -30.02 -12.50
N SER A 287 -26.80 -30.19 -12.38
CA SER A 287 -25.85 -29.09 -12.28
C SER A 287 -25.53 -28.45 -13.63
N ASP A 288 -25.89 -29.09 -14.77
CA ASP A 288 -25.62 -28.61 -16.14
C ASP A 288 -26.33 -27.30 -16.52
N GLY A 289 -27.20 -26.76 -15.66
CA GLY A 289 -27.71 -25.38 -15.75
C GLY A 289 -26.73 -24.32 -15.22
N PHE A 290 -25.65 -24.75 -14.55
CA PHE A 290 -24.53 -23.94 -14.12
C PHE A 290 -23.27 -24.54 -14.76
N PRO A 291 -22.65 -23.85 -15.72
CA PRO A 291 -21.64 -24.47 -16.55
C PRO A 291 -20.47 -24.95 -15.70
N VAL A 292 -20.31 -26.27 -15.52
CA VAL A 292 -19.01 -26.88 -15.21
C VAL A 292 -18.04 -26.59 -16.37
N ALA A 293 -18.59 -26.26 -17.53
CA ALA A 293 -17.90 -25.61 -18.62
C ALA A 293 -17.33 -24.23 -18.25
N SER A 294 -17.68 -23.49 -17.19
CA SER A 294 -16.97 -22.25 -16.81
C SER A 294 -15.74 -22.51 -15.94
N VAL A 295 -15.62 -23.69 -15.33
CA VAL A 295 -14.37 -24.12 -14.68
C VAL A 295 -13.37 -24.64 -15.71
N ILE A 296 -13.86 -25.16 -16.85
CA ILE A 296 -13.02 -25.57 -17.99
C ILE A 296 -12.91 -24.46 -19.06
N ALA A 297 -13.86 -23.52 -19.15
CA ALA A 297 -13.81 -22.35 -20.04
C ALA A 297 -13.04 -21.17 -19.44
N LEU A 298 -12.72 -21.20 -18.14
CA LEU A 298 -11.57 -20.43 -17.65
C LEU A 298 -10.24 -20.93 -18.26
N ASP A 299 -10.21 -22.11 -18.87
CA ASP A 299 -9.05 -22.65 -19.59
C ASP A 299 -9.15 -22.51 -21.12
N SER A 300 -10.31 -22.12 -21.68
CA SER A 300 -10.51 -21.96 -23.13
C SER A 300 -11.02 -20.58 -23.60
N GLU A 301 -11.54 -19.72 -22.72
CA GLU A 301 -11.77 -18.28 -23.00
C GLU A 301 -10.48 -17.44 -22.91
N ALA A 302 -9.35 -18.04 -22.55
CA ALA A 302 -8.03 -17.42 -22.52
C ALA A 302 -7.45 -17.09 -23.93
N GLN A 303 -8.15 -17.42 -25.02
CA GLN A 303 -7.68 -17.16 -26.38
C GLN A 303 -8.18 -15.82 -26.98
N ASP A 304 -8.98 -15.04 -26.26
CA ASP A 304 -9.50 -13.74 -26.73
C ASP A 304 -8.84 -12.53 -26.02
N GLY A 305 -7.54 -12.63 -25.71
CA GLY A 305 -6.74 -11.51 -25.19
C GLY A 305 -6.80 -11.29 -23.67
N LYS A 306 -7.27 -12.28 -22.89
CA LYS A 306 -7.24 -12.27 -21.41
C LYS A 306 -6.08 -13.13 -20.91
N GLY A 307 -5.17 -12.57 -20.12
CA GLY A 307 -3.94 -13.25 -19.65
C GLY A 307 -2.66 -12.43 -19.70
N LEU A 308 -2.75 -11.10 -19.87
CA LEU A 308 -1.57 -10.20 -19.96
C LEU A 308 -0.60 -10.61 -21.08
N MET A 309 -1.16 -11.02 -22.23
CA MET A 309 -0.47 -11.43 -23.45
C MET A 309 -0.41 -10.29 -24.47
N LEU A 310 0.67 -10.23 -25.25
CA LEU A 310 0.79 -9.31 -26.38
C LEU A 310 -0.14 -9.74 -27.52
N SER A 311 -0.72 -8.77 -28.23
CA SER A 311 -1.36 -9.03 -29.52
C SER A 311 -0.31 -9.52 -30.53
N ALA A 312 -0.74 -10.26 -31.56
CA ALA A 312 0.17 -10.76 -32.60
C ALA A 312 0.97 -9.62 -33.27
N GLU A 313 0.31 -8.51 -33.58
CA GLU A 313 0.94 -7.30 -34.15
C GLU A 313 1.99 -6.69 -33.21
N ASN A 314 1.67 -6.58 -31.92
CA ASN A 314 2.62 -6.07 -30.94
C ASN A 314 3.78 -7.05 -30.73
N ALA A 315 3.53 -8.35 -30.70
CA ALA A 315 4.58 -9.36 -30.57
C ALA A 315 5.55 -9.32 -31.76
N GLU A 316 5.04 -9.22 -32.98
CA GLU A 316 5.86 -9.06 -34.19
C GLU A 316 6.68 -7.75 -34.14
N SER A 317 6.06 -6.64 -33.74
CA SER A 317 6.74 -5.35 -33.56
C SER A 317 7.88 -5.42 -32.55
N GLN A 318 7.66 -6.05 -31.38
CA GLN A 318 8.70 -6.26 -30.35
C GLN A 318 9.83 -7.18 -30.86
N GLN A 319 9.51 -8.17 -31.71
CA GLN A 319 10.48 -9.11 -32.27
C GLN A 319 11.23 -8.56 -33.50
N SER A 320 10.74 -7.50 -34.14
CA SER A 320 11.33 -6.90 -35.35
C SER A 320 12.51 -5.94 -35.08
N GLY A 321 12.84 -5.69 -33.81
CA GLY A 321 13.89 -4.74 -33.41
C GLY A 321 15.31 -5.14 -33.83
N GLY A 322 16.27 -4.23 -33.62
CA GLY A 322 17.69 -4.48 -33.90
C GLY A 322 18.40 -5.36 -32.86
N THR A 323 19.70 -5.52 -33.02
CA THR A 323 20.61 -6.15 -32.04
C THR A 323 20.89 -5.21 -30.87
N TRP A 324 21.57 -5.69 -29.83
CA TRP A 324 22.04 -4.82 -28.73
C TRP A 324 23.02 -3.76 -29.21
N THR A 325 23.86 -4.10 -30.20
CA THR A 325 24.90 -3.21 -30.72
C THR A 325 24.35 -2.00 -31.48
N ASP A 326 23.09 -2.08 -31.90
CA ASP A 326 22.36 -0.95 -32.51
C ASP A 326 21.97 0.12 -31.47
N ILE A 327 21.79 -0.30 -30.20
CA ILE A 327 21.43 0.58 -29.07
C ILE A 327 22.70 1.05 -28.34
N VAL A 328 23.63 0.13 -28.08
CA VAL A 328 24.83 0.35 -27.27
C VAL A 328 26.08 0.13 -28.12
N ARG A 329 26.93 1.16 -28.23
CA ARG A 329 28.22 1.05 -28.93
C ARG A 329 29.36 1.00 -27.92
N ALA A 330 29.87 -0.20 -27.64
CA ALA A 330 30.90 -0.43 -26.63
C ALA A 330 32.19 0.38 -26.85
N ASP A 331 32.54 0.68 -28.10
CA ASP A 331 33.74 1.41 -28.48
C ASP A 331 33.60 2.95 -28.43
N SER A 332 32.38 3.46 -28.18
CA SER A 332 32.06 4.89 -28.16
C SER A 332 32.70 5.65 -27.00
N TRP A 333 32.87 6.97 -27.17
CA TRP A 333 33.45 7.82 -26.12
C TRP A 333 32.59 7.86 -24.85
N THR A 334 31.28 7.65 -24.97
CA THR A 334 30.37 7.62 -23.82
C THR A 334 30.61 6.38 -22.97
N ASN A 335 30.97 5.22 -23.54
CA ASN A 335 31.38 4.05 -22.77
C ASN A 335 32.82 4.17 -22.21
N ARG A 336 33.70 4.97 -22.84
CA ARG A 336 35.05 5.25 -22.31
C ARG A 336 35.04 6.23 -21.13
N LEU A 337 34.12 7.20 -21.13
CA LEU A 337 33.95 8.22 -20.09
C LEU A 337 32.49 8.28 -19.61
N PRO A 338 31.95 7.17 -19.05
CA PRO A 338 30.51 7.03 -18.82
C PRO A 338 29.98 7.96 -17.75
N VAL A 339 30.78 8.26 -16.72
CA VAL A 339 30.45 9.23 -15.67
C VAL A 339 30.20 10.64 -16.25
N ILE A 340 31.07 11.09 -17.15
CA ILE A 340 30.98 12.44 -17.74
C ILE A 340 29.78 12.50 -18.69
N ALA A 341 29.63 11.51 -19.57
CA ALA A 341 28.50 11.44 -20.49
C ALA A 341 27.15 11.44 -19.76
N TRP A 342 27.03 10.65 -18.69
CA TRP A 342 25.82 10.57 -17.88
C TRP A 342 25.47 11.91 -17.22
N LEU A 343 26.44 12.56 -16.57
CA LEU A 343 26.24 13.87 -15.94
C LEU A 343 25.87 14.96 -16.96
N LEU A 344 26.48 14.95 -18.15
CA LEU A 344 26.13 15.90 -19.22
C LEU A 344 24.68 15.77 -19.66
N VAL A 345 24.15 14.55 -19.74
CA VAL A 345 22.74 14.33 -20.09
C VAL A 345 21.81 14.77 -18.95
N VAL A 346 22.15 14.45 -17.68
CA VAL A 346 21.38 14.92 -16.52
C VAL A 346 21.32 16.45 -16.48
N GLU A 347 22.46 17.13 -16.63
CA GLU A 347 22.51 18.60 -16.67
C GLU A 347 21.82 19.17 -17.91
N GLY A 348 21.95 18.51 -19.06
CA GLY A 348 21.26 18.90 -20.29
C GLY A 348 19.74 18.89 -20.12
N PHE A 349 19.18 17.81 -19.56
CA PHE A 349 17.75 17.72 -19.25
C PHE A 349 17.34 18.76 -18.20
N ALA A 350 18.18 19.02 -17.20
CA ALA A 350 17.92 20.06 -16.19
C ALA A 350 17.85 21.46 -16.80
N LEU A 351 18.80 21.82 -17.67
CA LEU A 351 18.84 23.12 -18.35
C LEU A 351 17.63 23.31 -19.28
N LEU A 352 17.20 22.24 -19.95
CA LEU A 352 15.98 22.26 -20.76
C LEU A 352 14.74 22.45 -19.89
N ALA A 353 14.64 21.81 -18.72
CA ALA A 353 13.49 21.97 -17.84
C ALA A 353 13.52 23.25 -16.99
N PHE A 354 14.68 23.89 -16.80
CA PHE A 354 14.84 25.01 -15.89
C PHE A 354 13.90 26.20 -16.19
N PRO A 355 13.66 26.63 -17.45
CA PRO A 355 12.68 27.68 -17.72
C PRO A 355 11.26 27.33 -17.27
N ILE A 356 10.84 26.07 -17.42
CA ILE A 356 9.54 25.58 -16.94
C ILE A 356 9.54 25.56 -15.41
N ALA A 357 10.59 25.02 -14.80
CA ALA A 357 10.79 25.01 -13.35
C ALA A 357 10.74 26.43 -12.78
N PHE A 358 11.36 27.41 -13.44
CA PHE A 358 11.38 28.81 -13.02
C PHE A 358 9.97 29.42 -12.91
N VAL A 359 9.04 29.00 -13.78
CA VAL A 359 7.63 29.41 -13.74
C VAL A 359 6.87 28.68 -12.64
N VAL A 360 7.00 27.35 -12.56
CA VAL A 360 6.31 26.50 -11.56
C VAL A 360 6.75 26.87 -10.14
N PHE A 361 8.05 26.95 -9.91
CA PHE A 361 8.68 27.26 -8.62
C PHE A 361 8.93 28.75 -8.43
N ARG A 362 8.25 29.63 -9.18
CA ARG A 362 8.36 31.09 -9.03
C ARG A 362 8.18 31.58 -7.57
N PRO A 363 7.35 30.98 -6.71
CA PRO A 363 7.23 31.41 -5.31
C PRO A 363 8.42 31.00 -4.42
N LEU A 364 9.26 30.08 -4.89
CA LEU A 364 10.40 29.56 -4.14
C LEU A 364 11.65 30.43 -4.36
N PRO A 365 12.45 30.68 -3.30
CA PRO A 365 13.71 31.43 -3.40
C PRO A 365 14.68 30.94 -4.48
N ASP A 366 14.87 29.63 -4.68
CA ASP A 366 15.82 29.08 -5.66
C ASP A 366 15.24 28.85 -7.06
N ARG A 367 13.95 29.16 -7.26
CA ARG A 367 13.22 28.96 -8.52
C ARG A 367 13.26 27.52 -9.06
N GLY A 368 13.50 26.54 -8.18
CA GLY A 368 13.53 25.12 -8.50
C GLY A 368 14.77 24.68 -9.27
N TRP A 369 15.94 25.30 -9.06
CA TRP A 369 17.20 24.95 -9.74
C TRP A 369 17.52 23.44 -9.65
N LEU A 370 17.54 22.85 -8.44
CA LEU A 370 17.81 21.42 -8.29
C LEU A 370 16.60 20.54 -8.65
N PHE A 371 15.37 21.04 -8.43
CA PHE A 371 14.16 20.34 -8.88
C PHE A 371 14.10 20.20 -10.41
N ALA A 372 14.74 21.10 -11.17
CA ALA A 372 14.79 21.03 -12.63
C ALA A 372 15.48 19.76 -13.13
N LYS A 373 16.42 19.17 -12.38
CA LYS A 373 17.09 17.92 -12.75
C LYS A 373 16.11 16.73 -12.76
N ALA A 374 15.38 16.54 -11.65
CA ALA A 374 14.35 15.50 -11.57
C ALA A 374 13.16 15.79 -12.52
N LEU A 375 12.74 17.05 -12.62
CA LEU A 375 11.68 17.45 -13.53
C LEU A 375 12.08 17.25 -15.01
N GLY A 376 13.33 17.51 -15.37
CA GLY A 376 13.84 17.31 -16.72
C GLY A 376 13.86 15.84 -17.12
N LEU A 377 14.36 14.97 -16.24
CA LEU A 377 14.29 13.53 -16.44
C LEU A 377 12.84 13.06 -16.61
N LEU A 378 11.93 13.55 -15.76
CA LEU A 378 10.51 13.21 -15.84
C LEU A 378 9.86 13.70 -17.14
N LEU A 379 10.09 14.95 -17.55
CA LEU A 379 9.42 15.54 -18.73
C LEU A 379 9.93 14.92 -20.03
N VAL A 380 11.24 14.70 -20.15
CA VAL A 380 11.80 13.99 -21.31
C VAL A 380 11.26 12.56 -21.32
N GLY A 381 11.34 11.85 -20.21
CA GLY A 381 10.79 10.49 -20.08
C GLY A 381 9.30 10.42 -20.43
N LEU A 382 8.48 11.37 -19.96
CA LEU A 382 7.05 11.43 -20.26
C LEU A 382 6.79 11.60 -21.76
N ILE A 383 7.49 12.52 -22.43
CA ILE A 383 7.30 12.74 -23.88
C ILE A 383 7.70 11.49 -24.67
N VAL A 384 8.85 10.87 -24.35
CA VAL A 384 9.31 9.64 -25.01
C VAL A 384 8.33 8.50 -24.75
N TRP A 385 7.86 8.36 -23.51
CA TRP A 385 6.92 7.31 -23.13
C TRP A 385 5.58 7.46 -23.87
N LEU A 386 5.05 8.68 -23.99
CA LEU A 386 3.82 8.94 -24.74
C LEU A 386 3.99 8.63 -26.24
N LEU A 387 5.12 9.02 -26.83
CA LEU A 387 5.43 8.68 -28.23
C LEU A 387 5.45 7.16 -28.47
N ALA A 388 6.05 6.40 -27.54
CA ALA A 388 6.14 4.95 -27.63
C ALA A 388 4.83 4.23 -27.28
N SER A 389 4.05 4.75 -26.32
CA SER A 389 2.77 4.16 -25.87
C SER A 389 1.65 4.36 -26.89
N PHE A 390 1.63 5.51 -27.57
CA PHE A 390 0.72 5.74 -28.71
C PHE A 390 1.26 5.18 -30.03
N GLN A 391 2.43 4.52 -30.01
CA GLN A 391 3.10 3.97 -31.19
C GLN A 391 3.33 5.00 -32.31
N TRP A 392 3.44 6.29 -31.97
CA TRP A 392 3.80 7.36 -32.92
C TRP A 392 5.27 7.26 -33.34
N MET A 393 6.12 6.77 -32.44
CA MET A 393 7.53 6.47 -32.71
C MET A 393 7.98 5.27 -31.88
N ALA A 394 8.91 4.48 -32.43
CA ALA A 394 9.60 3.45 -31.65
C ALA A 394 10.42 4.07 -30.51
N PHE A 395 10.48 3.37 -29.37
CA PHE A 395 11.35 3.72 -28.26
C PHE A 395 12.82 3.54 -28.67
N SER A 396 13.51 4.66 -28.86
CA SER A 396 14.83 4.71 -29.47
C SER A 396 15.51 6.04 -29.18
N GLN A 397 16.79 6.17 -29.54
CA GLN A 397 17.51 7.45 -29.49
C GLN A 397 16.80 8.57 -30.30
N ALA A 398 16.08 8.22 -31.37
CA ALA A 398 15.34 9.19 -32.18
C ALA A 398 14.16 9.81 -31.42
N SER A 399 13.38 9.01 -30.69
CA SER A 399 12.26 9.53 -29.87
C SER A 399 12.77 10.35 -28.68
N VAL A 400 13.91 9.99 -28.08
CA VAL A 400 14.60 10.83 -27.07
C VAL A 400 15.01 12.18 -27.66
N SER A 401 15.57 12.20 -28.87
CA SER A 401 15.96 13.43 -29.56
C SER A 401 14.76 14.33 -29.86
N VAL A 402 13.63 13.76 -30.29
CA VAL A 402 12.37 14.51 -30.49
C VAL A 402 11.87 15.11 -29.18
N ALA A 403 11.89 14.34 -28.08
CA ALA A 403 11.49 14.85 -26.77
C ALA A 403 12.34 16.04 -26.31
N VAL A 404 13.67 15.96 -26.51
CA VAL A 404 14.60 17.06 -26.25
C VAL A 404 14.26 18.30 -27.09
N VAL A 405 13.98 18.13 -28.38
CA VAL A 405 13.62 19.24 -29.29
C VAL A 405 12.29 19.88 -28.89
N VAL A 406 11.27 19.08 -28.57
CA VAL A 406 9.97 19.57 -28.09
C VAL A 406 10.15 20.39 -26.81
N LEU A 407 10.88 19.85 -25.83
CA LEU A 407 11.13 20.53 -24.58
C LEU A 407 11.95 21.81 -24.78
N PHE A 408 12.93 21.79 -25.69
CA PHE A 408 13.72 22.96 -26.07
C PHE A 408 12.82 24.09 -26.60
N PHE A 409 11.91 23.81 -27.53
CA PHE A 409 11.00 24.84 -28.06
C PHE A 409 10.06 25.40 -26.99
N VAL A 410 9.49 24.55 -26.13
CA VAL A 410 8.67 25.00 -25.00
C VAL A 410 9.48 25.94 -24.10
N SER A 411 10.71 25.56 -23.78
CA SER A 411 11.60 26.35 -22.93
C SER A 411 12.05 27.66 -23.57
N VAL A 412 12.31 27.69 -24.88
CA VAL A 412 12.58 28.93 -25.62
C VAL A 412 11.39 29.89 -25.55
N LEU A 413 10.15 29.40 -25.70
CA LEU A 413 8.95 30.23 -25.57
C LEU A 413 8.79 30.81 -24.16
N VAL A 414 9.14 30.04 -23.13
CA VAL A 414 9.11 30.51 -21.74
C VAL A 414 10.21 31.54 -21.50
N VAL A 415 11.44 31.29 -21.95
CA VAL A 415 12.56 32.23 -21.85
C VAL A 415 12.24 33.53 -22.59
N ALA A 416 11.66 33.49 -23.79
CA ALA A 416 11.30 34.69 -24.54
C ALA A 416 10.36 35.61 -23.74
N LYS A 417 9.45 35.04 -22.93
CA LYS A 417 8.54 35.80 -22.05
C LYS A 417 9.14 36.21 -20.70
N GLN A 418 10.12 35.47 -20.18
CA GLN A 418 10.68 35.67 -18.83
C GLN A 418 12.18 36.04 -18.84
N ARG A 419 12.75 36.41 -19.99
CA ARG A 419 14.21 36.57 -20.18
C ARG A 419 14.87 37.47 -19.14
N ASP A 420 14.24 38.61 -18.85
CA ASP A 420 14.82 39.64 -17.99
C ASP A 420 14.80 39.16 -16.53
N ALA A 421 13.70 38.52 -16.12
CA ALA A 421 13.55 37.91 -14.80
C ALA A 421 14.50 36.74 -14.56
N ILE A 422 14.70 35.87 -15.57
CA ILE A 422 15.66 34.75 -15.48
C ILE A 422 17.09 35.28 -15.40
N LYS A 423 17.46 36.23 -16.26
CA LYS A 423 18.80 36.82 -16.27
C LYS A 423 19.11 37.52 -14.94
N GLU A 424 18.18 38.34 -14.45
CA GLU A 424 18.32 39.03 -13.16
C GLU A 424 18.47 38.02 -12.01
N PHE A 425 17.64 36.97 -12.00
CA PHE A 425 17.74 35.91 -11.00
C PHE A 425 19.10 35.22 -11.01
N LEU A 426 19.59 34.80 -12.18
CA LEU A 426 20.89 34.13 -12.31
C LEU A 426 22.03 35.03 -11.82
N VAL A 427 22.01 36.31 -12.17
CA VAL A 427 23.03 37.28 -11.73
C VAL A 427 22.99 37.52 -10.23
N LEU A 428 21.80 37.62 -9.63
CA LEU A 428 21.65 37.86 -8.19
C LEU A 428 21.96 36.63 -7.34
N HIS A 429 21.70 35.42 -7.85
CA HIS A 429 21.74 34.19 -7.06
C HIS A 429 22.85 33.20 -7.45
N TRP A 430 23.74 33.53 -8.40
CA TRP A 430 24.75 32.59 -8.92
C TRP A 430 25.54 31.85 -7.84
N LYS A 431 25.94 32.52 -6.75
CA LYS A 431 26.69 31.86 -5.66
C LYS A 431 25.88 30.74 -4.98
N ALA A 432 24.61 30.99 -4.70
CA ALA A 432 23.72 30.01 -4.09
C ALA A 432 23.43 28.85 -5.04
N LEU A 433 23.26 29.14 -6.34
CA LEU A 433 23.08 28.13 -7.38
C LEU A 433 24.33 27.26 -7.55
N THR A 434 25.52 27.87 -7.56
CA THR A 434 26.80 27.13 -7.60
C THR A 434 26.97 26.24 -6.37
N ILE A 435 26.61 26.71 -5.17
CA ILE A 435 26.64 25.86 -3.96
C ILE A 435 25.68 24.69 -4.11
N ALA A 436 24.45 24.94 -4.55
CA ALA A 436 23.47 23.88 -4.78
C ALA A 436 23.98 22.84 -5.79
N GLU A 437 24.67 23.28 -6.84
CA GLU A 437 25.27 22.43 -7.86
C GLU A 437 26.42 21.58 -7.32
N VAL A 438 27.32 22.19 -6.55
CA VAL A 438 28.41 21.47 -5.86
C VAL A 438 27.85 20.42 -4.91
N VAL A 439 26.75 20.73 -4.21
CA VAL A 439 26.07 19.77 -3.33
C VAL A 439 25.54 18.57 -4.12
N PHE A 440 24.90 18.80 -5.27
CA PHE A 440 24.41 17.73 -6.12
C PHE A 440 25.54 16.85 -6.66
N ILE A 441 26.58 17.46 -7.24
CA ILE A 441 27.73 16.73 -7.80
C ILE A 441 28.48 15.97 -6.69
N ALA A 442 28.66 16.57 -5.51
CA ALA A 442 29.31 15.91 -4.39
C ALA A 442 28.51 14.68 -3.91
N ALA A 443 27.17 14.78 -3.83
CA ALA A 443 26.31 13.65 -3.48
C ALA A 443 26.42 12.53 -4.53
N PHE A 444 26.41 12.88 -5.82
CA PHE A 444 26.59 11.91 -6.92
C PHE A 444 27.94 11.20 -6.83
N LEU A 445 29.05 11.95 -6.72
CA LEU A 445 30.39 11.39 -6.69
C LEU A 445 30.65 10.55 -5.43
N ALA A 446 30.12 10.98 -4.27
CA ALA A 446 30.25 10.21 -3.03
C ALA A 446 29.60 8.83 -3.16
N PHE A 447 28.38 8.77 -3.70
CA PHE A 447 27.67 7.51 -3.87
C PHE A 447 28.22 6.67 -5.03
N LEU A 448 28.76 7.32 -6.06
CA LEU A 448 29.47 6.65 -7.16
C LEU A 448 30.66 5.84 -6.64
N VAL A 449 31.46 6.41 -5.72
CA VAL A 449 32.60 5.69 -5.12
C VAL A 449 32.14 4.45 -4.35
N ILE A 450 31.02 4.54 -3.62
CA ILE A 450 30.42 3.38 -2.93
C ILE A 450 30.01 2.31 -3.95
N ARG A 451 29.33 2.70 -5.03
CA ARG A 451 28.94 1.76 -6.10
C ARG A 451 30.15 1.13 -6.80
N MET A 452 31.19 1.91 -7.09
CA MET A 452 32.42 1.38 -7.71
C MET A 452 33.12 0.33 -6.82
N ALA A 453 32.96 0.42 -5.51
CA ALA A 453 33.54 -0.54 -4.57
C ALA A 453 32.70 -1.84 -4.44
N ASN A 454 31.44 -1.85 -4.87
CA ASN A 454 30.55 -3.02 -4.87
C ASN A 454 29.68 -3.04 -6.15
N PRO A 455 30.26 -3.20 -7.35
CA PRO A 455 29.54 -3.04 -8.61
C PRO A 455 28.62 -4.21 -8.98
N ASP A 456 28.80 -5.37 -8.34
CA ASP A 456 28.20 -6.67 -8.69
C ASP A 456 26.67 -6.61 -8.87
N LEU A 457 26.17 -7.21 -9.95
CA LEU A 457 24.73 -7.31 -10.27
C LEU A 457 24.04 -8.51 -9.65
N TRP A 458 24.76 -9.33 -8.88
CA TRP A 458 24.21 -10.48 -8.17
C TRP A 458 24.94 -10.72 -6.84
N HIS A 459 24.30 -11.43 -5.91
CA HIS A 459 24.97 -12.05 -4.76
C HIS A 459 24.34 -13.42 -4.43
N PRO A 460 25.12 -14.49 -4.21
CA PRO A 460 24.64 -15.88 -4.17
C PRO A 460 23.65 -16.18 -3.03
N TYR A 461 23.77 -15.50 -1.89
CA TYR A 461 22.95 -15.77 -0.70
C TYR A 461 22.11 -14.58 -0.23
N ARG A 462 22.37 -13.39 -0.77
CA ARG A 462 21.86 -12.09 -0.25
C ARG A 462 21.61 -11.06 -1.37
N GLY A 463 21.38 -11.54 -2.60
CA GLY A 463 21.32 -10.71 -3.81
C GLY A 463 20.05 -9.89 -4.02
N GLY A 464 18.99 -10.12 -3.23
CA GLY A 464 17.74 -9.39 -3.37
C GLY A 464 17.07 -9.56 -4.73
N GLU A 465 16.51 -8.46 -5.23
CA GLU A 465 15.73 -8.38 -6.47
C GLU A 465 16.46 -7.62 -7.59
N LYS A 466 17.68 -7.11 -7.34
CA LYS A 466 18.56 -6.51 -8.38
C LYS A 466 18.56 -7.24 -9.74
N PRO A 467 18.60 -8.58 -9.78
CA PRO A 467 18.62 -9.33 -11.05
C PRO A 467 17.30 -9.23 -11.82
N MET A 468 16.18 -9.18 -11.10
CA MET A 468 14.87 -8.91 -11.69
C MET A 468 14.82 -7.48 -12.24
N ASP A 469 15.26 -6.49 -11.47
CA ASP A 469 15.30 -5.10 -11.94
C ASP A 469 16.18 -4.95 -13.20
N PHE A 470 17.27 -5.70 -13.28
CA PHE A 470 18.15 -5.72 -14.45
C PHE A 470 17.49 -6.41 -15.66
N ALA A 471 16.77 -7.52 -15.45
CA ALA A 471 15.97 -8.17 -16.49
C ALA A 471 14.93 -7.20 -17.07
N TYR A 472 14.20 -6.49 -16.20
CA TYR A 472 13.19 -5.52 -16.61
C TYR A 472 13.81 -4.31 -17.31
N LEU A 473 14.95 -3.80 -16.83
CA LEU A 473 15.68 -2.73 -17.51
C LEU A 473 16.06 -3.13 -18.94
N ASN A 474 16.62 -4.32 -19.11
CA ASN A 474 17.04 -4.81 -20.42
C ASN A 474 15.84 -5.07 -21.35
N ALA A 475 14.74 -5.63 -20.83
CA ALA A 475 13.51 -5.82 -21.60
C ALA A 475 12.86 -4.49 -22.02
N VAL A 476 12.77 -3.51 -21.11
CA VAL A 476 12.26 -2.17 -21.40
C VAL A 476 13.14 -1.46 -22.42
N LEU A 477 14.47 -1.56 -22.28
CA LEU A 477 15.42 -0.94 -23.19
C LEU A 477 15.29 -1.48 -24.62
N LYS A 478 15.05 -2.78 -24.77
CA LYS A 478 14.88 -3.49 -26.05
C LYS A 478 13.46 -3.38 -26.63
N SER A 479 12.47 -2.96 -25.84
CA SER A 479 11.08 -2.85 -26.29
C SER A 479 10.90 -1.72 -27.32
N THR A 480 10.20 -2.00 -28.42
CA THR A 480 9.88 -1.04 -29.49
C THR A 480 8.74 -0.10 -29.08
N SER A 481 7.72 -0.63 -28.40
CA SER A 481 6.53 0.12 -27.94
C SER A 481 6.17 -0.24 -26.50
N MET A 482 5.26 0.53 -25.90
CA MET A 482 4.76 0.28 -24.54
C MET A 482 3.31 -0.28 -24.59
N PRO A 483 2.91 -1.17 -23.68
CA PRO A 483 3.69 -1.73 -22.57
C PRO A 483 4.86 -2.62 -23.05
N PRO A 484 5.96 -2.69 -22.29
CA PRO A 484 7.12 -3.49 -22.63
C PRO A 484 6.81 -4.98 -22.50
N TYR A 485 7.46 -5.82 -23.32
CA TYR A 485 7.32 -7.27 -23.21
C TYR A 485 7.93 -7.79 -21.89
N ASP A 486 7.44 -8.92 -21.40
CA ASP A 486 7.94 -9.55 -20.16
C ASP A 486 9.15 -10.46 -20.46
N PRO A 487 10.34 -10.22 -19.88
CA PRO A 487 11.52 -11.06 -20.12
C PRO A 487 11.38 -12.48 -19.54
N TRP A 488 10.41 -12.72 -18.65
CA TRP A 488 10.22 -13.95 -17.90
C TRP A 488 8.85 -14.58 -18.15
N PHE A 489 8.12 -14.13 -19.18
CA PHE A 489 6.88 -14.75 -19.62
C PHE A 489 6.71 -14.57 -21.14
N GLY A 490 7.25 -15.51 -21.91
CA GLY A 490 7.29 -15.44 -23.37
C GLY A 490 5.92 -15.21 -24.00
N GLY A 491 5.81 -14.12 -24.77
CA GLY A 491 4.59 -13.63 -25.40
C GLY A 491 3.74 -12.69 -24.53
N GLY A 492 4.10 -12.48 -23.26
CA GLY A 492 3.43 -11.55 -22.34
C GLY A 492 4.05 -10.15 -22.30
N TYR A 493 3.39 -9.24 -21.60
CA TYR A 493 3.92 -7.91 -21.25
C TYR A 493 4.02 -7.72 -19.73
N ILE A 494 4.87 -6.78 -19.30
CA ILE A 494 5.09 -6.51 -17.88
C ILE A 494 3.84 -5.84 -17.28
N ASN A 495 3.24 -6.47 -16.28
CA ASN A 495 2.15 -5.91 -15.48
C ASN A 495 2.67 -5.49 -14.09
N TYR A 496 3.66 -4.61 -14.10
CA TYR A 496 4.43 -4.19 -12.92
C TYR A 496 4.96 -2.74 -13.06
N TYR A 497 5.60 -2.22 -12.01
CA TYR A 497 6.20 -0.87 -11.98
C TYR A 497 7.44 -0.78 -12.89
N TYR A 498 7.25 -0.60 -14.20
CA TYR A 498 8.37 -0.56 -15.16
C TYR A 498 8.88 0.87 -15.45
N TRP A 499 8.20 1.91 -15.00
CA TRP A 499 8.49 3.28 -15.47
C TRP A 499 9.80 3.86 -14.92
N GLY A 500 10.25 3.41 -13.75
CA GLY A 500 11.58 3.76 -13.26
C GLY A 500 12.69 3.19 -14.15
N GLN A 501 12.56 1.92 -14.54
CA GLN A 501 13.44 1.27 -15.51
C GLN A 501 13.36 1.96 -16.87
N PHE A 502 12.17 2.43 -17.28
CA PHE A 502 12.00 3.23 -18.49
C PHE A 502 12.77 4.55 -18.46
N LEU A 503 12.83 5.24 -17.32
CA LEU A 503 13.67 6.45 -17.17
C LEU A 503 15.16 6.13 -17.31
N ILE A 504 15.62 5.02 -16.73
CA ILE A 504 17.01 4.57 -16.89
C ILE A 504 17.28 4.19 -18.36
N ALA A 505 16.37 3.45 -19.01
CA ALA A 505 16.47 3.10 -20.42
C ALA A 505 16.47 4.33 -21.33
N THR A 506 15.72 5.38 -20.98
CA THR A 506 15.75 6.68 -21.68
C THR A 506 17.14 7.33 -21.60
N MET A 507 17.79 7.26 -20.42
CA MET A 507 19.17 7.71 -20.26
C MET A 507 20.17 6.86 -21.06
N ILE A 508 19.93 5.54 -21.16
CA ILE A 508 20.75 4.65 -21.99
C ILE A 508 20.57 5.00 -23.47
N HIS A 509 19.34 5.18 -23.99
CA HIS A 509 19.12 5.65 -25.36
C HIS A 509 19.73 7.02 -25.64
N ALA A 510 19.79 7.91 -24.64
CA ALA A 510 20.43 9.22 -24.77
C ALA A 510 21.96 9.13 -24.85
N THR A 511 22.58 8.17 -24.16
CA THR A 511 24.05 8.09 -23.96
C THR A 511 24.73 6.96 -24.74
N GLY A 512 24.01 5.90 -25.08
CA GLY A 512 24.55 4.65 -25.63
C GLY A 512 25.43 3.86 -24.67
N ILE A 513 25.33 4.09 -23.34
CA ILE A 513 26.15 3.40 -22.32
C ILE A 513 25.61 1.97 -22.09
N ASN A 514 26.51 1.00 -21.95
CA ASN A 514 26.14 -0.39 -21.67
C ASN A 514 25.32 -0.50 -20.36
N PRO A 515 24.16 -1.19 -20.34
CA PRO A 515 23.37 -1.44 -19.13
C PRO A 515 24.18 -1.90 -17.92
N ASP A 516 25.19 -2.77 -18.14
CA ASP A 516 26.05 -3.31 -17.08
C ASP A 516 26.79 -2.19 -16.31
N ILE A 517 27.04 -1.05 -16.97
CA ILE A 517 27.64 0.17 -16.41
C ILE A 517 26.56 1.18 -15.99
N ALA A 518 25.51 1.33 -16.80
CA ALA A 518 24.48 2.36 -16.63
C ALA A 518 23.72 2.21 -15.30
N ILE A 519 23.44 0.98 -14.87
CA ILE A 519 22.76 0.72 -13.59
C ILE A 519 23.59 1.23 -12.39
N ASN A 520 24.92 1.13 -12.47
CA ASN A 520 25.85 1.64 -11.47
C ASN A 520 26.02 3.17 -11.51
N LEU A 521 25.50 3.84 -12.55
CA LEU A 521 25.36 5.30 -12.64
C LEU A 521 23.96 5.79 -12.26
N ALA A 522 22.94 4.96 -12.50
CA ALA A 522 21.55 5.26 -12.17
C ALA A 522 21.33 5.36 -10.65
N VAL A 523 21.90 4.45 -9.86
CA VAL A 523 21.76 4.49 -8.39
C VAL A 523 22.33 5.79 -7.80
N PRO A 524 23.59 6.22 -8.10
CA PRO A 524 24.11 7.51 -7.67
C PRO A 524 23.33 8.71 -8.20
N MET A 525 22.77 8.62 -9.41
CA MET A 525 21.88 9.66 -9.95
C MET A 525 20.63 9.82 -9.09
N PHE A 526 19.89 8.74 -8.81
CA PHE A 526 18.70 8.81 -7.96
C PHE A 526 19.03 9.26 -6.53
N PHE A 527 20.18 8.84 -5.98
CA PHE A 527 20.68 9.34 -4.69
C PHE A 527 20.90 10.86 -4.72
N ALA A 528 21.63 11.36 -5.71
CA ALA A 528 21.93 12.78 -5.85
C ALA A 528 20.69 13.62 -6.13
N LEU A 529 19.74 13.11 -6.94
CA LEU A 529 18.45 13.75 -7.17
C LEU A 529 17.63 13.83 -5.88
N THR A 530 17.61 12.77 -5.07
CA THR A 530 16.90 12.74 -3.77
C THR A 530 17.53 13.72 -2.80
N PHE A 531 18.86 13.68 -2.65
CA PHE A 531 19.62 14.59 -1.79
C PHE A 531 19.41 16.05 -2.21
N GLY A 532 19.55 16.34 -3.50
CA GLY A 532 19.40 17.68 -4.07
C GLY A 532 17.97 18.22 -3.96
N ALA A 533 16.96 17.39 -4.21
CA ALA A 533 15.55 17.74 -4.03
C ALA A 533 15.24 18.05 -2.56
N ALA A 534 15.73 17.24 -1.62
CA ALA A 534 15.56 17.46 -0.18
C ALA A 534 16.28 18.73 0.30
N TYR A 535 17.51 18.96 -0.20
CA TYR A 535 18.24 20.20 0.02
C TYR A 535 17.44 21.41 -0.45
N SER A 536 16.95 21.39 -1.68
CA SER A 536 16.18 22.49 -2.27
C SER A 536 14.88 22.73 -1.48
N LEU A 537 14.15 21.68 -1.12
CA LEU A 537 12.91 21.80 -0.36
C LEU A 537 13.13 22.52 0.98
N VAL A 538 14.09 22.04 1.78
CA VAL A 538 14.35 22.61 3.11
C VAL A 538 15.02 23.98 3.03
N TYR A 539 15.93 24.19 2.06
CA TYR A 539 16.50 25.51 1.77
C TYR A 539 15.40 26.53 1.46
N ASN A 540 14.44 26.19 0.59
CA ASN A 540 13.35 27.09 0.21
C ASN A 540 12.41 27.41 1.37
N LEU A 541 12.13 26.43 2.25
CA LEU A 541 11.37 26.66 3.48
C LEU A 541 12.10 27.63 4.42
N ALA A 542 13.39 27.40 4.67
CA ALA A 542 14.20 28.21 5.58
C ALA A 542 14.46 29.62 5.02
N GLU A 543 14.90 29.75 3.78
CA GLU A 543 15.16 31.01 3.10
C GLU A 543 13.87 31.81 2.91
N GLY A 544 12.78 31.15 2.50
CA GLY A 544 11.47 31.78 2.37
C GLY A 544 10.94 32.32 3.70
N THR A 545 11.24 31.64 4.80
CA THR A 545 10.93 32.12 6.16
C THR A 545 11.80 33.31 6.54
N ARG A 546 13.11 33.22 6.31
CA ARG A 546 14.09 34.25 6.61
C ARG A 546 13.75 35.57 5.92
N LEU A 547 13.39 35.53 4.64
CA LEU A 547 13.05 36.70 3.85
C LEU A 547 11.78 37.41 4.35
N ARG A 548 10.79 36.65 4.86
CA ARG A 548 9.52 37.21 5.36
C ARG A 548 9.63 37.81 6.77
N LEU A 549 10.60 37.35 7.58
CA LEU A 549 10.81 37.83 8.96
C LEU A 549 11.69 39.10 9.08
N GLN A 550 12.12 39.70 7.95
CA GLN A 550 13.02 40.88 7.82
C GLN A 550 14.41 40.78 8.52
N PRO A 551 15.54 40.98 7.80
CA PRO A 551 16.89 40.82 8.36
C PRO A 551 17.31 41.82 9.47
N SER A 552 16.71 43.01 9.54
CA SER A 552 17.19 44.12 10.39
C SER A 552 16.71 44.06 11.85
N ALA A 553 15.65 43.30 12.15
CA ALA A 553 15.12 43.18 13.52
C ALA A 553 15.75 42.00 14.30
N PHE A 554 16.16 40.93 13.60
CA PHE A 554 16.62 39.68 14.22
C PHE A 554 17.68 39.00 13.35
N GLY A 555 18.95 39.09 13.74
CA GLY A 555 20.06 38.44 13.03
C GLY A 555 19.95 36.91 13.07
N PHE A 556 19.63 36.28 11.94
CA PHE A 556 19.67 34.83 11.79
C PHE A 556 21.11 34.33 11.98
N ARG A 557 21.35 33.49 13.00
CA ARG A 557 22.69 32.92 13.27
C ARG A 557 23.01 31.67 12.44
N VAL A 558 22.01 30.97 11.91
CA VAL A 558 22.17 29.72 11.15
C VAL A 558 21.70 29.94 9.71
N SER A 559 22.60 29.69 8.74
CA SER A 559 22.33 29.87 7.31
C SER A 559 21.27 28.88 6.81
N PRO A 560 20.32 29.32 5.95
CA PRO A 560 19.40 28.42 5.24
C PRO A 560 20.09 27.34 4.40
N ILE A 561 21.34 27.56 3.97
CA ILE A 561 22.16 26.54 3.28
C ILE A 561 22.39 25.34 4.21
N LEU A 562 22.68 25.57 5.50
CA LEU A 562 22.85 24.50 6.47
C LEU A 562 21.55 23.75 6.73
N ALA A 563 20.40 24.44 6.67
CA ALA A 563 19.10 23.78 6.75
C ALA A 563 18.86 22.87 5.53
N GLY A 564 19.19 23.34 4.32
CA GLY A 564 19.17 22.52 3.12
C GLY A 564 20.08 21.29 3.25
N LEU A 565 21.33 21.46 3.70
CA LEU A 565 22.24 20.33 3.92
C LEU A 565 21.70 19.34 4.96
N ALA A 566 21.10 19.82 6.05
CA ALA A 566 20.41 18.97 7.01
C ALA A 566 19.24 18.21 6.35
N GLY A 567 18.49 18.84 5.44
CA GLY A 567 17.44 18.19 4.65
C GLY A 567 17.97 17.02 3.81
N GLY A 568 19.01 17.25 3.01
CA GLY A 568 19.66 16.19 2.23
C GLY A 568 20.21 15.06 3.10
N LEU A 569 20.89 15.40 4.20
CA LEU A 569 21.46 14.41 5.13
C LEU A 569 20.37 13.60 5.85
N PHE A 570 19.32 14.23 6.37
CA PHE A 570 18.26 13.53 7.11
C PHE A 570 17.44 12.62 6.21
N VAL A 571 17.18 13.04 4.97
CA VAL A 571 16.42 12.22 4.02
C VAL A 571 17.26 11.06 3.50
N ALA A 572 18.46 11.32 2.98
CA ALA A 572 19.19 10.34 2.17
C ALA A 572 20.36 9.65 2.87
N VAL A 573 20.91 10.20 3.96
CA VAL A 573 22.16 9.71 4.57
C VAL A 573 21.97 9.15 5.97
N LEU A 574 21.17 9.79 6.82
CA LEU A 574 21.01 9.40 8.22
C LEU A 574 20.44 7.99 8.33
N GLY A 575 20.99 7.17 9.24
CA GLY A 575 20.44 5.85 9.56
C GLY A 575 19.54 5.89 10.80
N ASN A 576 19.03 4.72 11.21
CA ASN A 576 18.26 4.60 12.45
C ASN A 576 19.18 4.39 13.67
N LEU A 577 18.59 4.26 14.85
CA LEU A 577 19.35 4.17 16.11
C LEU A 577 19.95 2.79 16.39
N ASP A 578 19.59 1.76 15.62
CA ASP A 578 20.03 0.37 15.87
C ASP A 578 21.53 0.17 15.65
N GLY A 579 22.14 0.90 14.72
CA GLY A 579 23.59 0.82 14.51
C GLY A 579 24.39 1.13 15.79
N ALA A 580 23.93 2.09 16.60
CA ALA A 580 24.55 2.40 17.89
C ALA A 580 24.30 1.32 18.94
N VAL A 581 23.13 0.67 18.91
CA VAL A 581 22.80 -0.46 19.78
C VAL A 581 23.72 -1.63 19.46
N GLN A 582 23.88 -2.02 18.20
CA GLN A 582 24.81 -3.08 17.78
C GLN A 582 26.25 -2.77 18.24
N LEU A 583 26.71 -1.53 18.08
CA LEU A 583 28.04 -1.13 18.54
C LEU A 583 28.17 -1.25 20.08
N SER A 584 27.14 -0.84 20.82
CA SER A 584 27.12 -0.94 22.28
C SER A 584 27.08 -2.40 22.77
N GLU A 585 26.34 -3.27 22.09
CA GLU A 585 26.32 -4.71 22.32
C GLU A 585 27.71 -5.30 22.06
N GLY A 586 28.36 -4.95 20.95
CA GLY A 586 29.72 -5.41 20.64
C GLY A 586 30.76 -4.97 21.68
N VAL A 587 30.68 -3.72 22.16
CA VAL A 587 31.54 -3.23 23.26
C VAL A 587 31.25 -3.99 24.56
N TYR A 588 29.98 -4.21 24.89
CA TYR A 588 29.59 -4.97 26.08
C TYR A 588 30.14 -6.40 26.04
N ARG A 589 30.00 -7.09 24.90
CA ARG A 589 30.57 -8.43 24.70
C ARG A 589 32.10 -8.45 24.85
N ALA A 590 32.78 -7.49 24.24
CA ALA A 590 34.24 -7.39 24.32
C ALA A 590 34.77 -7.08 25.72
N VAL A 591 34.12 -6.15 26.43
CA VAL A 591 34.63 -5.62 27.71
C VAL A 591 34.10 -6.39 28.91
N VAL A 592 32.82 -6.77 28.90
CA VAL A 592 32.14 -7.39 30.05
C VAL A 592 32.16 -8.91 29.96
N GLU A 593 31.86 -9.47 28.79
CA GLU A 593 31.82 -10.93 28.59
C GLU A 593 33.19 -11.53 28.20
N GLY A 594 34.15 -10.69 27.77
CA GLY A 594 35.49 -11.11 27.37
C GLY A 594 35.52 -11.91 26.06
N VAL A 595 34.49 -11.80 25.22
CA VAL A 595 34.37 -12.47 23.92
C VAL A 595 34.49 -11.45 22.76
N PRO A 596 34.88 -11.85 21.54
CA PRO A 596 34.95 -10.92 20.41
C PRO A 596 33.65 -10.14 20.21
N ALA A 597 33.76 -8.86 19.84
CA ALA A 597 32.62 -7.93 19.69
C ALA A 597 31.53 -8.42 18.70
N GLY A 598 31.85 -9.36 17.81
CA GLY A 598 31.00 -9.78 16.71
C GLY A 598 31.11 -8.86 15.49
N GLU A 599 30.44 -9.24 14.41
CA GLU A 599 30.35 -8.45 13.18
C GLU A 599 29.11 -7.55 13.22
N PHE A 600 29.18 -6.41 12.52
CA PHE A 600 28.03 -5.52 12.36
C PHE A 600 27.06 -6.18 11.38
N ASP A 601 25.76 -6.17 11.69
CA ASP A 601 24.73 -6.73 10.81
C ASP A 601 24.04 -5.60 10.05
N PHE A 602 24.43 -5.44 8.77
CA PHE A 602 23.82 -4.49 7.84
C PHE A 602 22.28 -4.65 7.71
N TRP A 603 21.75 -5.87 7.82
CA TRP A 603 20.35 -6.20 7.60
C TRP A 603 19.47 -5.97 8.83
N ARG A 604 20.00 -6.23 10.04
CA ARG A 604 19.25 -6.07 11.29
C ARG A 604 18.59 -4.70 11.42
N SER A 605 19.27 -3.64 11.01
CA SER A 605 18.74 -2.29 11.11
C SER A 605 17.55 -2.03 10.16
N SER A 606 17.31 -2.84 9.13
CA SER A 606 16.11 -2.74 8.27
C SER A 606 15.04 -3.79 8.59
N ARG A 607 15.18 -4.51 9.71
CA ARG A 607 14.25 -5.56 10.18
C ARG A 607 13.93 -5.33 11.65
N MET A 608 13.49 -4.11 11.99
CA MET A 608 13.32 -3.69 13.38
C MET A 608 12.04 -4.17 14.06
N MET A 609 11.14 -4.78 13.29
CA MET A 609 9.95 -5.45 13.79
C MET A 609 10.15 -6.95 13.53
N PRO A 610 10.59 -7.71 14.55
CA PRO A 610 10.87 -9.13 14.40
C PRO A 610 9.58 -9.97 14.44
N PRO A 611 9.63 -11.21 13.93
CA PRO A 611 8.47 -12.04 13.60
C PRO A 611 7.64 -12.58 14.78
N ASP A 612 7.81 -12.11 16.02
CA ASP A 612 7.12 -12.70 17.18
C ASP A 612 6.35 -11.67 18.04
N PRO A 613 4.99 -11.65 17.98
CA PRO A 613 4.11 -12.29 17.00
C PRO A 613 3.39 -11.27 16.06
N PRO A 614 2.99 -11.68 14.83
CA PRO A 614 3.87 -12.12 13.75
C PRO A 614 4.09 -11.02 12.71
N GLY A 615 5.19 -10.31 12.80
CA GLY A 615 5.51 -9.24 11.87
C GLY A 615 6.86 -9.48 11.21
N ASN A 616 6.90 -10.09 10.01
CA ASN A 616 8.14 -10.15 9.22
C ASN A 616 8.42 -8.79 8.55
N GLU A 617 8.13 -7.65 9.21
CA GLU A 617 8.06 -6.39 8.51
C GLU A 617 9.42 -5.80 8.15
N ILE A 618 9.50 -5.35 6.91
CA ILE A 618 10.65 -4.67 6.35
C ILE A 618 10.57 -3.20 6.76
N THR A 619 11.57 -2.69 7.46
CA THR A 619 11.63 -1.29 7.94
C THR A 619 12.83 -0.56 7.35
N GLU A 620 12.95 -0.60 6.03
CA GLU A 620 14.02 0.12 5.32
C GLU A 620 13.91 1.64 5.47
N PHE A 621 15.05 2.29 5.34
CA PHE A 621 15.18 3.75 5.27
C PHE A 621 16.07 4.09 4.06
N PRO A 622 16.00 5.33 3.51
CA PRO A 622 16.59 5.63 2.22
C PRO A 622 18.07 5.26 2.07
N PHE A 623 18.91 5.50 3.10
CA PHE A 623 20.31 5.12 3.03
C PHE A 623 20.52 3.60 2.91
N PHE A 624 19.75 2.78 3.65
CA PHE A 624 19.73 1.31 3.49
C PHE A 624 19.39 0.96 2.04
N THR A 625 18.29 1.50 1.51
CA THR A 625 17.79 1.19 0.16
C THR A 625 18.84 1.54 -0.91
N PHE A 626 19.46 2.72 -0.83
CA PHE A 626 20.53 3.10 -1.76
C PHE A 626 21.77 2.22 -1.61
N LEU A 627 22.18 1.89 -0.38
CA LEU A 627 23.37 1.09 -0.11
C LEU A 627 23.18 -0.38 -0.51
N PHE A 628 21.97 -0.91 -0.36
CA PHE A 628 21.61 -2.23 -0.87
C PHE A 628 21.75 -2.28 -2.40
N SER A 629 21.36 -1.16 -3.05
CA SER A 629 21.57 -0.86 -4.47
C SER A 629 20.76 -1.72 -5.44
N ASP A 630 19.56 -2.13 -5.03
CA ASP A 630 18.54 -2.67 -5.93
C ASP A 630 17.79 -1.48 -6.52
N PRO A 631 17.87 -1.21 -7.85
CA PRO A 631 17.16 -0.10 -8.47
C PRO A 631 15.68 -0.44 -8.64
N HIS A 632 15.05 -0.81 -7.53
CA HIS A 632 13.68 -1.22 -7.43
C HIS A 632 12.75 0.01 -7.34
N ALA A 633 11.45 -0.20 -7.58
CA ALA A 633 10.41 0.84 -7.69
C ALA A 633 10.51 1.95 -6.61
N HIS A 634 10.59 1.55 -5.35
CA HIS A 634 10.64 2.47 -4.20
C HIS A 634 11.91 3.34 -4.16
N LEU A 635 13.08 2.82 -4.58
CA LEU A 635 14.33 3.58 -4.67
C LEU A 635 14.19 4.68 -5.73
N MET A 636 13.74 4.30 -6.92
CA MET A 636 13.63 5.21 -8.07
C MET A 636 12.55 6.28 -7.86
N ALA A 637 11.55 6.03 -7.02
CA ALA A 637 10.49 6.97 -6.69
C ALA A 637 10.93 8.12 -5.76
N LEU A 638 11.93 7.91 -4.89
CA LEU A 638 12.37 8.88 -3.87
C LEU A 638 12.61 10.33 -4.36
N PRO A 639 13.31 10.60 -5.48
CA PRO A 639 13.48 11.98 -5.92
C PRO A 639 12.18 12.62 -6.40
N PHE A 640 11.25 11.83 -6.93
CA PHE A 640 9.97 12.32 -7.44
C PHE A 640 8.96 12.53 -6.31
N THR A 641 9.03 11.74 -5.23
CA THR A 641 8.24 12.01 -4.03
C THR A 641 8.65 13.34 -3.41
N VAL A 642 9.95 13.64 -3.28
CA VAL A 642 10.42 14.94 -2.77
C VAL A 642 10.13 16.08 -3.75
N LEU A 643 10.22 15.83 -5.07
CA LEU A 643 9.77 16.79 -6.09
C LEU A 643 8.29 17.13 -5.92
N SER A 644 7.43 16.14 -5.64
CA SER A 644 5.99 16.36 -5.41
C SER A 644 5.74 17.27 -4.21
N LEU A 645 6.53 17.14 -3.14
CA LEU A 645 6.50 18.02 -1.97
C LEU A 645 6.98 19.43 -2.34
N GLY A 646 8.01 19.55 -3.16
CA GLY A 646 8.50 20.82 -3.70
C GLY A 646 7.44 21.58 -4.50
N VAL A 647 6.75 20.90 -5.42
CA VAL A 647 5.67 21.50 -6.22
C VAL A 647 4.48 21.85 -5.33
N SER A 648 4.15 20.99 -4.35
CA SER A 648 3.10 21.26 -3.35
C SER A 648 3.40 22.53 -2.53
N LEU A 649 4.64 22.72 -2.09
CA LEU A 649 5.08 23.94 -1.43
C LEU A 649 4.95 25.16 -2.36
N ALA A 650 5.31 25.01 -3.64
CA ALA A 650 5.15 26.08 -4.63
C ALA A 650 3.68 26.45 -4.88
N VAL A 651 2.75 25.48 -4.80
CA VAL A 651 1.30 25.73 -4.84
C VAL A 651 0.85 26.54 -3.61
N VAL A 652 1.24 26.12 -2.40
CA VAL A 652 0.89 26.83 -1.14
C VAL A 652 1.40 28.27 -1.18
N LEU A 653 2.70 28.46 -1.41
CA LEU A 653 3.32 29.79 -1.43
C LEU A 653 2.84 30.63 -2.61
N GLY A 654 2.52 29.97 -3.72
CA GLY A 654 1.92 30.57 -4.91
C GLY A 654 0.54 31.16 -4.66
N ALA A 655 -0.28 30.45 -3.87
CA ALA A 655 -1.60 30.90 -3.48
C ALA A 655 -1.55 32.13 -2.56
N VAL A 656 -0.66 32.10 -1.57
CA VAL A 656 -0.50 33.20 -0.60
C VAL A 656 0.10 34.47 -1.23
N SER A 657 0.87 34.32 -2.31
CA SER A 657 1.50 35.47 -3.00
C SER A 657 0.60 36.17 -4.02
N ARG A 658 -0.68 35.79 -4.14
CA ARG A 658 -1.63 36.38 -5.08
C ARG A 658 -1.97 37.82 -4.70
N ARG A 659 -2.24 38.67 -5.71
CA ARG A 659 -2.75 40.03 -5.48
C ARG A 659 -4.19 39.96 -5.01
N ALA A 660 -4.59 40.92 -4.17
CA ALA A 660 -5.99 41.07 -3.77
C ALA A 660 -6.89 41.20 -5.02
N GLY A 661 -7.94 40.37 -5.10
CA GLY A 661 -8.85 40.31 -6.25
C GLY A 661 -8.45 39.36 -7.39
N ASP A 662 -7.30 38.68 -7.31
CA ASP A 662 -6.94 37.63 -8.26
C ASP A 662 -7.87 36.41 -8.09
N SER A 663 -8.48 35.96 -9.20
CA SER A 663 -9.36 34.79 -9.22
C SER A 663 -8.64 33.51 -8.79
N GLY A 664 -7.31 33.48 -8.88
CA GLY A 664 -6.49 32.31 -8.59
C GLY A 664 -6.59 31.23 -9.68
N TRP A 665 -7.00 31.60 -10.90
CA TRP A 665 -7.09 30.71 -12.07
C TRP A 665 -6.11 31.09 -13.19
N GLY A 666 -5.13 31.95 -12.91
CA GLY A 666 -4.15 32.39 -13.91
C GLY A 666 -3.24 31.28 -14.44
N ILE A 667 -2.57 31.54 -15.57
CA ILE A 667 -1.69 30.58 -16.26
C ILE A 667 -0.61 30.00 -15.34
N SER A 668 0.01 30.82 -14.48
CA SER A 668 1.03 30.35 -13.53
C SER A 668 0.48 29.36 -12.50
N GLU A 669 -0.79 29.52 -12.11
CA GLU A 669 -1.45 28.57 -11.22
C GLU A 669 -1.72 27.25 -11.96
N MET A 670 -2.27 27.33 -13.17
CA MET A 670 -2.54 26.14 -13.98
C MET A 670 -1.26 25.37 -14.30
N ALA A 671 -0.15 26.07 -14.57
CA ALA A 671 1.15 25.45 -14.76
C ALA A 671 1.63 24.69 -13.52
N ARG A 672 1.41 25.24 -12.31
CA ARG A 672 1.73 24.55 -11.05
C ARG A 672 0.84 23.33 -10.81
N LEU A 673 -0.47 23.44 -11.05
CA LEU A 673 -1.40 22.32 -10.90
C LEU A 673 -1.12 21.22 -11.93
N ALA A 674 -0.77 21.59 -13.16
CA ALA A 674 -0.41 20.63 -14.19
C ALA A 674 0.91 19.91 -13.85
N ALA A 675 1.94 20.64 -13.43
CA ALA A 675 3.19 20.06 -12.96
C ALA A 675 2.97 19.14 -11.75
N LEU A 676 2.14 19.56 -10.79
CA LEU A 676 1.79 18.75 -9.62
C LEU A 676 1.04 17.48 -10.02
N GLY A 677 0.06 17.60 -10.92
CA GLY A 677 -0.70 16.46 -11.45
C GLY A 677 0.18 15.45 -12.18
N VAL A 678 1.10 15.92 -13.02
CA VAL A 678 2.06 15.05 -13.72
C VAL A 678 3.03 14.37 -12.74
N VAL A 679 3.62 15.11 -11.79
CA VAL A 679 4.56 14.54 -10.83
C VAL A 679 3.88 13.53 -9.90
N VAL A 680 2.71 13.86 -9.34
CA VAL A 680 1.93 12.94 -8.50
C VAL A 680 1.44 11.75 -9.34
N GLY A 681 0.96 11.99 -10.56
CA GLY A 681 0.54 10.94 -11.49
C GLY A 681 1.65 9.94 -11.81
N SER A 682 2.89 10.40 -11.98
CA SER A 682 4.03 9.51 -12.27
C SER A 682 4.34 8.56 -11.12
N LEU A 683 4.03 8.92 -9.88
CA LEU A 683 4.25 8.03 -8.73
C LEU A 683 3.42 6.75 -8.85
N ARG A 684 2.28 6.79 -9.53
CA ARG A 684 1.47 5.59 -9.79
C ARG A 684 2.17 4.55 -10.67
N LEU A 685 3.14 4.97 -11.50
CA LEU A 685 3.88 4.07 -12.39
C LEU A 685 5.29 3.76 -11.85
N LEU A 686 5.87 4.68 -11.07
CA LEU A 686 7.14 4.50 -10.38
C LEU A 686 7.01 3.52 -9.22
N ASN A 687 6.00 3.73 -8.36
CA ASN A 687 5.71 2.94 -7.18
C ASN A 687 4.28 3.23 -6.71
N THR A 688 3.30 2.39 -7.09
CA THR A 688 1.86 2.64 -6.82
C THR A 688 1.55 2.93 -5.35
N TRP A 689 2.33 2.38 -4.42
CA TRP A 689 2.18 2.60 -2.98
C TRP A 689 2.39 4.07 -2.54
N ASP A 690 3.17 4.85 -3.30
CA ASP A 690 3.39 6.27 -3.03
C ASP A 690 2.20 7.13 -3.47
N TYR A 691 1.47 6.71 -4.51
CA TYR A 691 0.46 7.53 -5.14
C TYR A 691 -0.62 8.07 -4.17
N PRO A 692 -1.26 7.25 -3.31
CA PRO A 692 -2.31 7.73 -2.40
C PRO A 692 -1.80 8.81 -1.43
N THR A 693 -0.65 8.59 -0.81
CA THR A 693 -0.07 9.51 0.19
C THR A 693 0.24 10.86 -0.43
N TYR A 694 0.96 10.88 -1.55
CA TYR A 694 1.37 12.15 -2.15
C TYR A 694 0.20 12.85 -2.86
N LEU A 695 -0.82 12.11 -3.33
CA LEU A 695 -2.07 12.70 -3.81
C LEU A 695 -2.83 13.43 -2.69
N LEU A 696 -2.94 12.82 -1.51
CA LEU A 696 -3.59 13.42 -0.34
C LEU A 696 -2.81 14.64 0.18
N ILE A 697 -1.48 14.56 0.22
CA ILE A 697 -0.63 15.70 0.60
C ILE A 697 -0.76 16.84 -0.44
N ALA A 698 -0.77 16.53 -1.73
CA ALA A 698 -0.94 17.51 -2.80
C ALA A 698 -2.30 18.20 -2.72
N ALA A 699 -3.39 17.45 -2.53
CA ALA A 699 -4.72 18.00 -2.30
C ALA A 699 -4.81 18.83 -1.01
N GLY A 700 -4.17 18.36 0.07
CA GLY A 700 -4.03 19.10 1.33
C GLY A 700 -3.27 20.42 1.16
N ALA A 701 -2.22 20.43 0.35
CA ALA A 701 -1.43 21.62 0.03
C ALA A 701 -2.25 22.63 -0.80
N VAL A 702 -3.04 22.18 -1.78
CA VAL A 702 -4.01 23.02 -2.49
C VAL A 702 -5.02 23.62 -1.50
N GLY A 703 -5.57 22.80 -0.60
CA GLY A 703 -6.52 23.23 0.43
C GLY A 703 -5.94 24.29 1.37
N ILE A 704 -4.76 24.03 1.94
CA ILE A 704 -4.04 24.99 2.81
C ILE A 704 -3.75 26.29 2.06
N GLY A 705 -3.30 26.19 0.80
CA GLY A 705 -3.02 27.35 -0.05
C GLY A 705 -4.25 28.24 -0.23
N GLU A 706 -5.42 27.66 -0.54
CA GLU A 706 -6.66 28.43 -0.68
C GLU A 706 -7.20 28.95 0.65
N ILE A 707 -7.11 28.19 1.75
CA ILE A 707 -7.51 28.67 3.07
C ILE A 707 -6.71 29.93 3.45
N LEU A 708 -5.39 29.89 3.23
CA LEU A 708 -4.52 31.02 3.54
C LEU A 708 -4.73 32.22 2.61
N ALA A 709 -4.90 31.97 1.30
CA ALA A 709 -5.12 33.04 0.32
C ALA A 709 -6.44 33.80 0.56
N ASN A 710 -7.44 33.14 1.16
CA ASN A 710 -8.77 33.72 1.40
C ASN A 710 -9.04 34.03 2.89
N GLY A 711 -8.05 33.88 3.77
CA GLY A 711 -8.14 34.25 5.19
C GLY A 711 -9.01 33.35 6.07
N GLY A 712 -9.37 32.14 5.62
CA GLY A 712 -10.18 31.20 6.38
C GLY A 712 -10.90 30.15 5.53
N LEU A 713 -11.55 29.19 6.20
CA LEU A 713 -12.36 28.16 5.55
C LEU A 713 -13.80 28.65 5.35
N ASN A 714 -14.30 28.57 4.12
CA ASN A 714 -15.71 28.77 3.78
C ASN A 714 -16.10 27.85 2.60
N LEU A 715 -17.39 27.79 2.26
CA LEU A 715 -17.89 26.89 1.22
C LEU A 715 -17.28 27.16 -0.16
N ALA A 716 -17.06 28.42 -0.52
CA ALA A 716 -16.45 28.80 -1.79
C ALA A 716 -14.96 28.40 -1.86
N VAL A 717 -14.23 28.54 -0.75
CA VAL A 717 -12.84 28.05 -0.60
C VAL A 717 -12.79 26.53 -0.73
N GLY A 718 -13.73 25.82 -0.09
CA GLY A 718 -13.86 24.37 -0.20
C GLY A 718 -14.12 23.92 -1.63
N PHE A 719 -15.06 24.55 -2.34
CA PHE A 719 -15.33 24.27 -3.75
C PHE A 719 -14.11 24.55 -4.64
N LYS A 720 -13.44 25.68 -4.45
CA LYS A 720 -12.26 26.05 -5.24
C LYS A 720 -11.09 25.09 -5.00
N ALA A 721 -10.85 24.69 -3.75
CA ALA A 721 -9.86 23.68 -3.42
C ALA A 721 -10.21 22.32 -4.07
N GLY A 722 -11.46 21.88 -3.96
CA GLY A 722 -11.96 20.67 -4.61
C GLY A 722 -11.78 20.68 -6.13
N ALA A 723 -12.17 21.78 -6.80
CA ALA A 723 -12.03 21.93 -8.25
C ALA A 723 -10.55 21.91 -8.71
N LYS A 724 -9.66 22.57 -7.97
CA LYS A 724 -8.22 22.57 -8.28
C LYS A 724 -7.58 21.20 -8.06
N SER A 725 -7.94 20.52 -6.98
CA SER A 725 -7.50 19.14 -6.72
C SER A 725 -8.02 18.19 -7.80
N ALA A 726 -9.26 18.37 -8.27
CA ALA A 726 -9.82 17.60 -9.37
C ALA A 726 -9.05 17.84 -10.69
N ILE A 727 -8.70 19.08 -11.02
CA ILE A 727 -7.88 19.38 -12.21
C ILE A 727 -6.50 18.73 -12.11
N MET A 728 -5.83 18.88 -10.97
CA MET A 728 -4.54 18.24 -10.71
C MET A 728 -4.63 16.71 -10.90
N PHE A 729 -5.65 16.07 -10.32
CA PHE A 729 -5.90 14.64 -10.49
C PHE A 729 -6.16 14.26 -11.95
N LEU A 730 -7.03 15.00 -12.66
CA LEU A 730 -7.37 14.75 -14.05
C LEU A 730 -6.15 14.89 -14.97
N VAL A 731 -5.30 15.89 -14.75
CA VAL A 731 -4.05 16.04 -15.51
C VAL A 731 -3.16 14.82 -15.32
N GLY A 732 -2.95 14.36 -14.08
CA GLY A 732 -2.17 13.15 -13.81
C GLY A 732 -2.79 11.89 -14.43
N TYR A 733 -4.10 11.73 -14.29
CA TYR A 733 -4.84 10.58 -14.84
C TYR A 733 -4.74 10.53 -16.38
N ILE A 734 -4.95 11.66 -17.05
CA ILE A 734 -4.89 11.75 -18.52
C ILE A 734 -3.44 11.54 -19.01
N ALA A 735 -2.45 12.13 -18.33
CA ALA A 735 -1.05 12.03 -18.73
C ALA A 735 -0.54 10.58 -18.75
N PHE A 736 -1.09 9.72 -17.89
CA PHE A 736 -0.69 8.30 -17.79
C PHE A 736 -1.80 7.33 -18.20
N LEU A 737 -2.80 7.80 -18.94
CA LEU A 737 -3.92 6.99 -19.41
C LEU A 737 -3.48 5.70 -20.15
N PRO A 738 -2.46 5.71 -21.04
CA PRO A 738 -2.04 4.48 -21.73
C PRO A 738 -1.67 3.34 -20.76
N TYR A 739 -0.96 3.65 -19.67
CA TYR A 739 -0.62 2.66 -18.64
C TYR A 739 -1.87 2.13 -17.94
N LEU A 740 -2.82 3.02 -17.63
CA LEU A 740 -4.06 2.65 -16.94
C LEU A 740 -4.97 1.76 -17.80
N LEU A 741 -4.84 1.84 -19.12
CA LEU A 741 -5.58 0.99 -20.05
C LEU A 741 -4.94 -0.39 -20.23
N SER A 742 -3.62 -0.51 -20.01
CA SER A 742 -2.90 -1.78 -20.13
C SER A 742 -2.66 -2.51 -18.81
N TYR A 743 -2.72 -1.81 -17.67
CA TYR A 743 -2.40 -2.37 -16.35
C TYR A 743 -3.62 -3.04 -15.72
N GLU A 744 -3.46 -4.27 -15.25
CA GLU A 744 -4.50 -5.05 -14.58
C GLU A 744 -4.25 -5.07 -13.06
N THR A 745 -5.23 -4.59 -12.29
CA THR A 745 -5.20 -4.61 -10.81
C THR A 745 -5.88 -5.86 -10.27
N PHE A 746 -5.15 -6.72 -9.56
CA PHE A 746 -5.72 -7.91 -8.89
C PHE A 746 -6.18 -7.64 -7.45
N PHE A 747 -5.64 -6.59 -6.81
CA PHE A 747 -5.96 -6.21 -5.44
C PHE A 747 -6.47 -4.77 -5.42
N ASN A 748 -7.66 -4.56 -4.88
CA ASN A 748 -8.36 -3.26 -4.94
C ASN A 748 -8.97 -2.83 -3.61
N SER A 749 -8.74 -3.59 -2.53
CA SER A 749 -9.26 -3.29 -1.20
C SER A 749 -8.16 -3.15 -0.14
N VAL A 750 -8.57 -2.82 1.08
CA VAL A 750 -7.72 -2.78 2.27
C VAL A 750 -8.30 -3.74 3.31
N GLU A 751 -7.42 -4.44 4.02
CA GLU A 751 -7.76 -5.42 5.04
C GLU A 751 -7.36 -4.91 6.43
N SER A 752 -7.97 -5.43 7.49
CA SER A 752 -7.50 -5.16 8.85
C SER A 752 -6.16 -5.85 9.09
N THR A 753 -5.25 -5.19 9.82
CA THR A 753 -4.10 -5.88 10.39
C THR A 753 -4.44 -6.55 11.72
N THR A 754 -3.73 -7.62 12.04
CA THR A 754 -3.80 -8.34 13.33
C THR A 754 -2.74 -7.86 14.33
N ASN A 755 -1.77 -7.05 13.86
CA ASN A 755 -0.58 -6.64 14.60
C ASN A 755 -0.56 -5.14 14.87
N THR A 756 0.15 -4.73 15.92
CA THR A 756 0.37 -3.32 16.25
C THR A 756 1.85 -3.03 16.46
N THR A 757 2.30 -1.82 16.13
CA THR A 757 3.71 -1.44 16.25
C THR A 757 4.06 -1.15 17.71
N VAL A 758 5.17 -1.70 18.20
CA VAL A 758 5.65 -1.41 19.56
C VAL A 758 6.38 -0.06 19.59
N LEU A 759 6.10 0.77 20.61
CA LEU A 759 6.61 2.14 20.68
C LEU A 759 8.14 2.22 20.60
N TRP A 760 8.86 1.32 21.28
CA TRP A 760 10.32 1.36 21.26
C TRP A 760 10.87 1.09 19.85
N GLN A 761 10.25 0.21 19.06
CA GLN A 761 10.67 -0.11 17.68
C GLN A 761 10.50 1.14 16.80
N PHE A 762 9.35 1.80 16.90
CA PHE A 762 9.09 3.04 16.20
C PHE A 762 10.09 4.15 16.60
N LEU A 763 10.43 4.27 17.89
CA LEU A 763 11.43 5.22 18.38
C LEU A 763 12.85 4.85 17.93
N MET A 764 13.19 3.57 17.77
CA MET A 764 14.47 3.15 17.22
C MET A 764 14.61 3.50 15.74
N ILE A 765 13.52 3.39 14.98
CA ILE A 765 13.47 3.78 13.57
C ILE A 765 13.51 5.31 13.43
N SER A 766 12.60 6.03 14.08
CA SER A 766 12.34 7.46 13.80
C SER A 766 12.73 8.43 14.93
N GLY A 767 13.44 7.97 15.97
CA GLY A 767 13.64 8.68 17.23
C GLY A 767 14.26 10.07 17.09
N VAL A 768 15.22 10.25 16.18
CA VAL A 768 15.83 11.57 15.90
C VAL A 768 14.77 12.57 15.44
N PHE A 769 13.91 12.15 14.52
CA PHE A 769 12.88 13.02 13.94
C PHE A 769 11.76 13.32 14.93
N VAL A 770 11.30 12.29 15.63
CA VAL A 770 10.29 12.38 16.70
C VAL A 770 10.75 13.35 17.79
N PHE A 771 12.02 13.28 18.22
CA PHE A 771 12.59 14.19 19.21
C PHE A 771 12.54 15.65 18.74
N ILE A 772 12.93 15.93 17.49
CA ILE A 772 12.93 17.30 16.93
C ILE A 772 11.51 17.84 16.76
N ILE A 773 10.62 17.05 16.14
CA ILE A 773 9.22 17.44 15.88
C ILE A 773 8.51 17.68 17.21
N GLY A 774 8.57 16.70 18.12
CA GLY A 774 7.98 16.80 19.45
C GLY A 774 8.49 18.01 20.22
N SER A 775 9.80 18.26 20.20
CA SER A 775 10.42 19.42 20.87
C SER A 775 9.88 20.76 20.34
N TYR A 776 9.75 20.92 19.02
CA TYR A 776 9.21 22.15 18.43
C TYR A 776 7.75 22.36 18.82
N TYR A 777 6.93 21.34 18.63
CA TYR A 777 5.49 21.45 18.84
C TYR A 777 5.13 21.62 20.32
N LEU A 778 5.83 20.93 21.24
CA LEU A 778 5.70 21.16 22.68
C LEU A 778 6.12 22.58 23.08
N TRP A 779 7.16 23.13 22.45
CA TRP A 779 7.58 24.51 22.68
C TRP A 779 6.50 25.51 22.27
N GLU A 780 5.94 25.37 21.06
CA GLU A 780 4.86 26.23 20.56
C GLU A 780 3.58 26.11 21.41
N LEU A 781 3.28 24.90 21.90
CA LEU A 781 2.16 24.66 22.81
C LEU A 781 2.37 25.36 24.15
N ARG A 782 3.57 25.31 24.74
CA ARG A 782 3.88 26.05 25.98
C ARG A 782 3.63 27.55 25.83
N ASP A 783 3.99 28.11 24.68
CA ASP A 783 3.73 29.52 24.39
C ASP A 783 2.24 29.82 24.24
N ALA A 784 1.45 28.87 23.70
CA ALA A 784 -0.01 28.95 23.68
C ALA A 784 -0.57 28.99 25.10
N LEU A 785 -0.17 28.02 25.93
CA LEU A 785 -0.59 27.87 27.32
C LEU A 785 -0.21 29.08 28.17
N GLY A 786 0.95 29.68 27.94
CA GLY A 786 1.39 30.90 28.63
C GLY A 786 0.55 32.13 28.26
N VAL A 787 0.04 32.23 27.04
CA VAL A 787 -0.90 33.29 26.63
C VAL A 787 -2.28 33.08 27.25
N VAL A 788 -2.80 31.85 27.20
CA VAL A 788 -4.08 31.48 27.83
C VAL A 788 -4.01 31.68 29.34
N GLY A 789 -2.94 31.22 30.00
CA GLY A 789 -2.72 31.42 31.44
C GLY A 789 -2.64 32.89 31.84
N ARG A 790 -2.06 33.76 31.00
CA ARG A 790 -2.08 35.23 31.22
C ARG A 790 -3.48 35.80 31.02
N GLN A 791 -4.23 35.37 30.01
CA GLN A 791 -5.62 35.79 29.80
C GLN A 791 -6.53 35.32 30.92
N VAL A 792 -6.38 34.08 31.40
CA VAL A 792 -7.09 33.51 32.56
C VAL A 792 -6.70 34.25 33.83
N ARG A 793 -5.42 34.64 34.00
CA ARG A 793 -4.95 35.46 35.12
C ARG A 793 -5.51 36.87 35.07
N VAL A 794 -5.58 37.50 33.90
CA VAL A 794 -6.25 38.79 33.69
C VAL A 794 -7.74 38.65 33.95
N TRP A 795 -8.37 37.54 33.55
CA TRP A 795 -9.77 37.24 33.83
C TRP A 795 -10.03 37.08 35.33
N THR A 796 -9.22 36.27 36.02
CA THR A 796 -9.35 36.06 37.48
C THR A 796 -9.01 37.31 38.27
N VAL A 797 -8.02 38.11 37.85
CA VAL A 797 -7.77 39.42 38.45
C VAL A 797 -8.92 40.39 38.17
N SER A 798 -9.48 40.42 36.96
CA SER A 798 -10.67 41.26 36.66
C SER A 798 -11.94 40.80 37.40
N MET A 799 -12.03 39.50 37.72
CA MET A 799 -13.15 38.92 38.47
C MET A 799 -13.00 39.18 39.98
N VAL A 800 -11.76 39.32 40.47
CA VAL A 800 -11.43 39.76 41.83
C VAL A 800 -11.59 41.28 41.96
N ASP A 801 -11.23 42.05 40.94
CA ASP A 801 -11.43 43.51 40.88
C ASP A 801 -12.90 43.87 40.62
N SER A 802 -13.72 42.99 40.02
CA SER A 802 -15.18 43.19 39.92
C SER A 802 -15.95 42.96 41.23
N VAL A 803 -15.24 42.64 42.33
CA VAL A 803 -15.79 42.60 43.69
C VAL A 803 -15.45 43.90 44.46
N SER A 804 -14.61 44.78 43.90
CA SER A 804 -14.55 46.18 44.31
C SER A 804 -15.45 47.02 43.39
N GLU A 805 -16.49 47.60 43.97
CA GLU A 805 -17.36 48.58 43.32
C GLU A 805 -16.54 49.77 42.80
N ASP A 806 -16.97 50.31 41.65
CA ASP A 806 -16.47 51.47 40.91
C ASP A 806 -15.22 51.29 40.02
N ALA A 807 -15.44 50.84 38.78
CA ALA A 807 -14.79 51.44 37.61
C ALA A 807 -15.50 51.06 36.28
N ASP A 808 -15.96 52.09 35.58
CA ASP A 808 -16.49 52.10 34.22
C ASP A 808 -15.43 51.55 33.22
N LEU A 809 -15.64 50.36 32.65
CA LEU A 809 -14.77 49.83 31.59
C LEU A 809 -15.56 49.20 30.43
N GLN A 810 -15.21 49.66 29.23
CA GLN A 810 -15.81 49.34 27.93
C GLN A 810 -15.79 47.83 27.59
N PRO A 811 -16.75 47.34 26.78
CA PRO A 811 -16.86 45.92 26.46
C PRO A 811 -15.70 45.44 25.60
N ALA A 812 -14.83 44.61 26.17
CA ALA A 812 -13.86 43.83 25.43
C ALA A 812 -14.59 42.89 24.44
N SER A 813 -14.14 42.89 23.18
CA SER A 813 -14.74 42.18 22.06
C SER A 813 -15.04 40.70 22.36
N ARG A 814 -16.31 40.29 22.21
CA ARG A 814 -16.82 38.92 22.42
C ARG A 814 -16.09 37.80 21.64
N GLY A 815 -15.28 38.13 20.63
CA GLY A 815 -14.53 37.16 19.82
C GLY A 815 -13.33 36.49 20.51
N SER A 816 -12.69 37.13 21.50
CA SER A 816 -11.50 36.57 22.16
C SER A 816 -11.83 35.57 23.28
N ALA A 817 -12.99 35.73 23.93
CA ALA A 817 -13.44 34.86 25.01
C ALA A 817 -13.93 33.48 24.51
N GLN A 818 -14.53 33.42 23.32
CA GLN A 818 -14.99 32.17 22.71
C GLN A 818 -13.82 31.29 22.23
N VAL A 819 -12.74 31.90 21.74
CA VAL A 819 -11.52 31.18 21.33
C VAL A 819 -10.78 30.62 22.55
N GLY A 820 -10.71 31.37 23.66
CA GLY A 820 -10.07 30.92 24.90
C GLY A 820 -10.78 29.73 25.58
N ALA A 821 -12.11 29.71 25.55
CA ALA A 821 -12.91 28.60 26.08
C ALA A 821 -12.77 27.31 25.23
N GLY A 822 -12.73 27.45 23.90
CA GLY A 822 -12.47 26.33 22.99
C GLY A 822 -11.10 25.69 23.16
N VAL A 823 -10.07 26.52 23.38
CA VAL A 823 -8.70 26.04 23.69
C VAL A 823 -8.63 25.37 25.06
N GLY A 824 -9.32 25.90 26.08
CA GLY A 824 -9.40 25.28 27.41
C GLY A 824 -10.07 23.91 27.40
N LEU A 825 -11.18 23.75 26.66
CA LEU A 825 -11.85 22.45 26.47
C LEU A 825 -10.99 21.46 25.69
N ALA A 826 -10.28 21.91 24.65
CA ALA A 826 -9.34 21.08 23.91
C ALA A 826 -8.17 20.61 24.81
N MET A 827 -7.70 21.45 25.74
CA MET A 827 -6.64 21.09 26.69
C MET A 827 -7.10 20.09 27.76
N VAL A 828 -8.33 20.21 28.28
CA VAL A 828 -8.90 19.23 29.22
C VAL A 828 -9.15 17.91 28.51
N GLY A 829 -9.65 17.95 27.27
CA GLY A 829 -9.73 16.77 26.41
C GLY A 829 -8.36 16.13 26.16
N ALA A 830 -7.32 16.94 25.94
CA ALA A 830 -5.94 16.46 25.77
C ALA A 830 -5.37 15.84 27.05
N ALA A 831 -5.63 16.44 28.22
CA ALA A 831 -5.18 15.91 29.51
C ALA A 831 -5.88 14.58 29.85
N LEU A 832 -7.17 14.47 29.56
CA LEU A 832 -7.93 13.22 29.72
C LEU A 832 -7.51 12.15 28.71
N ALA A 833 -7.22 12.54 27.47
CA ALA A 833 -6.65 11.64 26.45
C ALA A 833 -5.25 11.17 26.85
N LEU A 834 -4.40 12.05 27.37
CA LEU A 834 -3.07 11.73 27.91
C LEU A 834 -3.12 10.81 29.13
N ALA A 835 -4.08 11.01 30.03
CA ALA A 835 -4.29 10.15 31.19
C ALA A 835 -4.84 8.76 30.81
N TYR A 836 -5.79 8.71 29.86
CA TYR A 836 -6.28 7.46 29.28
C TYR A 836 -5.14 6.71 28.56
N LEU A 837 -4.30 7.44 27.82
CA LEU A 837 -3.13 6.90 27.15
C LEU A 837 -2.06 6.36 28.09
N ALA A 838 -1.73 7.10 29.15
CA ALA A 838 -0.79 6.62 30.16
C ALA A 838 -1.29 5.31 30.78
N THR A 839 -2.61 5.21 31.01
CA THR A 839 -3.26 4.00 31.51
C THR A 839 -3.23 2.86 30.48
N ALA A 840 -3.42 3.15 29.19
CA ALA A 840 -3.40 2.17 28.10
C ALA A 840 -1.99 1.68 27.72
N ILE A 841 -0.97 2.54 27.85
CA ILE A 841 0.45 2.14 27.77
C ILE A 841 0.80 1.23 28.95
N MET A 842 0.35 1.57 30.16
CA MET A 842 0.59 0.77 31.35
C MET A 842 -0.18 -0.56 31.37
N SER A 843 -1.29 -0.67 30.64
CA SER A 843 -2.08 -1.90 30.55
C SER A 843 -1.72 -2.82 29.38
N GLY A 844 -0.80 -2.41 28.49
CA GLY A 844 -0.33 -3.22 27.36
C GLY A 844 -1.37 -3.45 26.25
N PHE A 845 -2.52 -2.78 26.28
CA PHE A 845 -3.71 -3.19 25.53
C PHE A 845 -3.97 -2.42 24.21
N SER A 846 -2.96 -1.84 23.53
CA SER A 846 -3.18 -1.18 22.23
C SER A 846 -1.96 -0.89 21.33
N GLY A 847 -0.77 -1.41 21.63
CA GLY A 847 0.44 -1.02 20.89
C GLY A 847 0.78 0.47 21.14
N GLY A 848 1.73 0.76 22.03
CA GLY A 848 2.00 2.13 22.51
C GLY A 848 2.28 3.19 21.41
N THR A 849 2.55 2.76 20.17
CA THR A 849 2.78 3.63 19.01
C THR A 849 1.52 4.38 18.56
N ILE A 850 0.36 3.72 18.44
CA ILE A 850 -0.90 4.35 17.98
C ILE A 850 -1.23 5.55 18.87
N ILE A 851 -1.17 5.30 20.16
CA ILE A 851 -1.33 6.24 21.26
C ILE A 851 -0.39 7.43 21.10
N PHE A 852 0.91 7.17 21.01
CA PHE A 852 1.93 8.20 20.94
C PHE A 852 1.76 9.07 19.67
N ALA A 853 1.60 8.42 18.53
CA ALA A 853 1.39 9.07 17.24
C ALA A 853 0.11 9.92 17.24
N SER A 854 -0.97 9.46 17.87
CA SER A 854 -2.22 10.22 18.01
C SER A 854 -2.05 11.50 18.84
N ILE A 855 -1.26 11.48 19.92
CA ILE A 855 -0.90 12.71 20.65
C ILE A 855 -0.13 13.66 19.73
N MET A 856 0.85 13.14 18.99
CA MET A 856 1.66 13.97 18.09
C MET A 856 0.77 14.63 17.03
N VAL A 857 -0.14 13.87 16.40
CA VAL A 857 -1.12 14.42 15.45
C VAL A 857 -1.94 15.51 16.12
N PHE A 858 -2.52 15.25 17.29
CA PHE A 858 -3.32 16.25 18.01
C PHE A 858 -2.52 17.53 18.29
N LEU A 859 -1.28 17.39 18.77
CA LEU A 859 -0.39 18.51 19.07
C LEU A 859 -0.10 19.33 17.82
N ILE A 860 0.24 18.65 16.72
CA ILE A 860 0.54 19.26 15.42
C ILE A 860 -0.69 20.01 14.89
N VAL A 861 -1.88 19.41 14.97
CA VAL A 861 -3.14 20.02 14.53
C VAL A 861 -3.46 21.26 15.35
N VAL A 862 -3.35 21.20 16.69
CA VAL A 862 -3.63 22.35 17.57
C VAL A 862 -2.69 23.53 17.26
N VAL A 863 -1.39 23.28 17.13
CA VAL A 863 -0.41 24.32 16.79
C VAL A 863 -0.61 24.81 15.35
N GLY A 864 -0.89 23.92 14.40
CA GLY A 864 -1.16 24.24 13.01
C GLY A 864 -2.38 25.15 12.86
N VAL A 865 -3.52 24.79 13.46
CA VAL A 865 -4.75 25.61 13.47
C VAL A 865 -4.50 26.96 14.12
N ARG A 866 -3.76 27.01 15.23
CA ARG A 866 -3.37 28.28 15.85
C ARG A 866 -2.52 29.15 14.93
N SER A 867 -1.55 28.57 14.24
CA SER A 867 -0.70 29.29 13.29
C SER A 867 -1.50 29.84 12.11
N LEU A 868 -2.47 29.06 11.60
CA LEU A 868 -3.42 29.52 10.58
C LEU A 868 -4.26 30.71 11.10
N ALA A 869 -4.74 30.63 12.34
CA ALA A 869 -5.54 31.69 12.97
C ALA A 869 -4.74 32.96 13.26
N SER A 870 -3.45 32.85 13.60
CA SER A 870 -2.60 34.00 13.93
C SER A 870 -2.10 34.77 12.70
N GLN A 871 -2.20 34.20 11.50
CA GLN A 871 -1.74 34.78 10.22
C GLN A 871 -0.35 35.44 10.31
N GLY A 872 0.61 34.71 10.88
CA GLY A 872 2.00 35.15 10.97
C GLY A 872 2.69 35.21 9.59
N PRO A 873 3.79 35.96 9.47
CA PRO A 873 4.52 36.14 8.21
C PRO A 873 5.05 34.82 7.61
N ASP A 874 5.17 33.76 8.39
CA ASP A 874 5.69 32.44 8.01
C ASP A 874 4.65 31.31 8.14
N THR A 875 3.38 31.66 8.38
CA THR A 875 2.28 30.70 8.60
C THR A 875 2.15 29.70 7.44
N ALA A 876 2.41 30.10 6.19
CA ALA A 876 2.31 29.21 5.05
C ALA A 876 3.32 28.05 5.08
N GLN A 877 4.57 28.34 5.42
CA GLN A 877 5.62 27.35 5.57
C GLN A 877 5.35 26.43 6.76
N LEU A 878 4.89 27.00 7.88
CA LEU A 878 4.59 26.21 9.07
C LEU A 878 3.40 25.29 8.84
N ALA A 879 2.31 25.79 8.22
CA ALA A 879 1.14 24.98 7.87
C ALA A 879 1.49 23.82 6.93
N PHE A 880 2.33 24.07 5.92
CA PHE A 880 2.82 23.01 5.03
C PHE A 880 3.64 21.96 5.81
N ILE A 881 4.53 22.38 6.70
CA ILE A 881 5.33 21.43 7.51
C ILE A 881 4.47 20.68 8.54
N SER A 882 3.43 21.32 9.08
CA SER A 882 2.42 20.66 9.91
C SER A 882 1.63 19.62 9.12
N LEU A 883 1.32 19.87 7.84
CA LEU A 883 0.71 18.88 6.96
C LEU A 883 1.62 17.67 6.78
N LEU A 884 2.91 17.87 6.49
CA LEU A 884 3.85 16.75 6.30
C LEU A 884 4.04 15.93 7.58
N ALA A 885 4.30 16.60 8.71
CA ALA A 885 4.47 15.93 9.99
C ALA A 885 3.19 15.20 10.43
N GLY A 886 2.03 15.83 10.26
CA GLY A 886 0.73 15.23 10.55
C GLY A 886 0.45 14.01 9.67
N ALA A 887 0.71 14.11 8.37
CA ALA A 887 0.56 12.99 7.43
C ALA A 887 1.45 11.80 7.83
N ALA A 888 2.71 12.05 8.21
CA ALA A 888 3.62 10.99 8.63
C ALA A 888 3.11 10.23 9.87
N PHE A 889 2.65 10.94 10.92
CA PHE A 889 2.09 10.27 12.10
C PHE A 889 0.73 9.61 11.81
N MET A 890 -0.09 10.17 10.91
CA MET A 890 -1.34 9.54 10.49
C MET A 890 -1.11 8.25 9.71
N LEU A 891 -0.06 8.16 8.90
CA LEU A 891 0.34 6.89 8.25
C LEU A 891 0.74 5.85 9.30
N VAL A 892 1.55 6.23 10.30
CA VAL A 892 1.93 5.33 11.40
C VAL A 892 0.69 4.79 12.12
N VAL A 893 -0.30 5.64 12.41
CA VAL A 893 -1.58 5.22 12.99
C VAL A 893 -2.34 4.31 12.04
N GLY A 894 -2.45 4.68 10.76
CA GLY A 894 -3.21 3.93 9.75
C GLY A 894 -2.71 2.51 9.53
N LEU A 895 -1.38 2.30 9.49
CA LEU A 895 -0.77 1.00 9.24
C LEU A 895 -0.91 0.00 10.40
N ASP A 896 -1.23 0.50 11.60
CA ASP A 896 -1.60 -0.33 12.75
C ASP A 896 -3.11 -0.67 12.75
N PHE A 897 -3.90 -0.15 11.81
CA PHE A 897 -5.30 -0.50 11.61
C PHE A 897 -5.55 -1.26 10.30
N VAL A 898 -4.93 -0.83 9.20
CA VAL A 898 -5.20 -1.35 7.86
C VAL A 898 -3.92 -1.67 7.09
N ARG A 899 -4.02 -2.70 6.24
CA ARG A 899 -3.01 -3.12 5.26
C ARG A 899 -3.65 -3.24 3.88
N VAL A 900 -2.85 -3.25 2.82
CA VAL A 900 -3.37 -3.48 1.47
C VAL A 900 -3.74 -4.96 1.28
N GLU A 901 -4.82 -5.23 0.56
CA GLU A 901 -5.23 -6.60 0.18
C GLU A 901 -4.11 -7.34 -0.56
N GLY A 902 -3.95 -8.64 -0.28
CA GLY A 902 -2.90 -9.46 -0.90
C GLY A 902 -1.50 -9.27 -0.30
N ASP A 903 -1.35 -8.46 0.76
CA ASP A 903 -0.09 -8.31 1.49
C ASP A 903 0.22 -9.55 2.38
N ILE A 904 1.50 -9.76 2.67
CA ILE A 904 2.00 -10.82 3.56
C ILE A 904 1.91 -10.31 5.00
N ASP A 905 0.77 -10.60 5.66
CA ASP A 905 0.31 -9.82 6.81
C ASP A 905 0.43 -8.32 6.47
N ARG A 906 1.16 -7.50 7.23
CA ARG A 906 1.38 -6.08 6.86
C ARG A 906 2.79 -5.75 6.38
N MET A 907 3.57 -6.76 5.96
CA MET A 907 5.00 -6.59 5.65
C MET A 907 5.26 -5.53 4.57
N ASN A 908 4.61 -5.60 3.40
CA ASN A 908 4.84 -4.63 2.33
C ASN A 908 4.22 -3.27 2.66
N SER A 909 3.09 -3.26 3.36
CA SER A 909 2.45 -2.04 3.83
C SER A 909 3.40 -1.27 4.76
N ILE A 910 3.99 -1.92 5.77
CA ILE A 910 5.00 -1.28 6.61
C ILE A 910 6.21 -0.85 5.78
N PHE A 911 6.75 -1.72 4.91
CA PHE A 911 7.89 -1.40 4.05
C PHE A 911 7.70 -0.10 3.26
N LYS A 912 6.66 -0.06 2.42
CA LYS A 912 6.49 1.04 1.45
C LYS A 912 6.09 2.33 2.16
N PHE A 913 5.20 2.26 3.15
CA PHE A 913 4.72 3.45 3.83
C PHE A 913 5.70 3.98 4.90
N TYR A 914 6.53 3.15 5.56
CA TYR A 914 7.54 3.65 6.50
C TYR A 914 8.67 4.43 5.80
N LEU A 915 9.00 4.09 4.54
CA LEU A 915 9.88 4.94 3.72
C LEU A 915 9.28 6.33 3.51
N GLN A 916 7.96 6.42 3.27
CA GLN A 916 7.28 7.71 3.15
C GLN A 916 7.28 8.46 4.49
N VAL A 917 6.99 7.78 5.61
CA VAL A 917 7.06 8.34 6.97
C VAL A 917 8.45 8.93 7.22
N TRP A 918 9.51 8.21 6.86
CA TRP A 918 10.90 8.68 6.99
C TRP A 918 11.12 9.99 6.22
N VAL A 919 10.80 10.02 4.92
CA VAL A 919 11.00 11.21 4.06
C VAL A 919 10.25 12.41 4.61
N LEU A 920 8.97 12.23 4.98
CA LEU A 920 8.12 13.30 5.50
C LEU A 920 8.64 13.84 6.85
N MET A 921 9.01 12.96 7.77
CA MET A 921 9.57 13.33 9.07
C MET A 921 10.94 13.98 8.92
N ALA A 922 11.83 13.46 8.08
CA ALA A 922 13.15 14.01 7.83
C ALA A 922 13.10 15.45 7.31
N VAL A 923 12.25 15.72 6.31
CA VAL A 923 12.04 17.07 5.76
C VAL A 923 11.49 18.01 6.85
N ALA A 924 10.46 17.57 7.59
CA ALA A 924 9.87 18.36 8.67
C ALA A 924 10.91 18.67 9.75
N SER A 925 11.64 17.66 10.23
CA SER A 925 12.67 17.80 11.25
C SER A 925 13.81 18.72 10.83
N ALA A 926 14.30 18.63 9.60
CA ALA A 926 15.39 19.50 9.13
C ALA A 926 14.99 20.99 9.19
N TYR A 927 13.79 21.32 8.72
CA TYR A 927 13.26 22.69 8.81
C TYR A 927 12.97 23.11 10.26
N LEU A 928 12.31 22.26 11.05
CA LEU A 928 11.95 22.58 12.44
C LEU A 928 13.18 22.72 13.33
N LEU A 929 14.24 21.93 13.08
CA LEU A 929 15.51 22.08 13.78
C LEU A 929 16.12 23.45 13.54
N TRP A 930 16.16 23.91 12.29
CA TRP A 930 16.61 25.26 11.94
C TRP A 930 15.74 26.33 12.63
N ARG A 931 14.43 26.13 12.69
CA ARG A 931 13.48 27.02 13.40
C ARG A 931 13.71 27.06 14.92
N ILE A 932 13.96 25.93 15.57
CA ILE A 932 14.24 25.87 17.02
C ILE A 932 15.46 26.73 17.36
N PHE A 933 16.56 26.57 16.61
CA PHE A 933 17.77 27.36 16.83
C PHE A 933 17.56 28.87 16.61
N HIS A 934 16.67 29.24 15.69
CA HIS A 934 16.28 30.63 15.49
C HIS A 934 15.46 31.18 16.68
N LEU A 935 14.40 30.48 17.10
CA LEU A 935 13.53 30.90 18.21
C LEU A 935 14.30 31.02 19.54
N GLN A 936 15.23 30.10 19.81
CA GLN A 936 16.07 30.15 21.01
C GLN A 936 17.02 31.36 21.02
N ALA A 937 17.52 31.81 19.87
CA ALA A 937 18.38 32.98 19.77
C ALA A 937 17.63 34.29 20.11
N ILE A 938 16.33 34.35 19.83
CA ILE A 938 15.47 35.53 20.10
C ILE A 938 15.19 35.68 21.60
N ARG A 939 14.91 34.58 22.30
CA ARG A 939 14.45 34.59 23.70
C ARG A 939 15.53 34.70 24.77
N GLN A 940 16.81 34.56 24.41
CA GLN A 940 17.93 34.82 25.33
C GLN A 940 17.96 36.25 25.91
N LYS A 941 17.11 37.17 25.40
CA LYS A 941 17.01 38.55 25.89
C LYS A 941 16.06 38.77 27.09
N SER A 942 15.32 37.76 27.60
CA SER A 942 14.16 38.03 28.48
C SER A 942 14.01 37.17 29.77
N GLY A 943 15.06 36.57 30.35
CA GLY A 943 14.90 35.81 31.62
C GLY A 943 16.19 35.33 32.30
N ASN A 944 16.05 34.53 33.36
CA ASN A 944 17.16 33.98 34.17
C ASN A 944 18.09 33.10 33.31
N ARG A 945 19.20 33.71 32.89
CA ARG A 945 20.07 33.26 31.79
C ARG A 945 20.67 31.86 32.01
N TRP A 946 21.08 31.55 33.24
CA TRP A 946 21.71 30.28 33.60
C TRP A 946 20.84 29.05 33.38
N ARG A 947 19.59 29.06 33.87
CA ARG A 947 18.67 27.91 33.73
C ARG A 947 18.28 27.66 32.27
N GLY A 948 18.12 28.74 31.49
CA GLY A 948 17.84 28.65 30.06
C GLY A 948 19.01 28.10 29.24
N GLU A 949 20.24 28.51 29.56
CA GLU A 949 21.46 27.99 28.92
C GLU A 949 21.68 26.51 29.27
N MET A 950 21.49 26.10 30.53
CA MET A 950 21.64 24.70 30.94
C MET A 950 20.65 23.76 30.24
N LEU A 951 19.37 24.12 30.19
CA LEU A 951 18.34 23.32 29.49
C LEU A 951 18.62 23.24 27.99
N ARG A 952 19.09 24.34 27.39
CA ARG A 952 19.50 24.34 25.98
C ARG A 952 20.69 23.42 25.75
N SER A 953 21.73 23.49 26.58
CA SER A 953 22.91 22.62 26.46
C SER A 953 22.55 21.16 26.66
N ALA A 954 21.66 20.84 27.60
CA ALA A 954 21.13 19.49 27.78
C ALA A 954 20.36 19.00 26.54
N TRP A 955 19.48 19.83 25.98
CA TRP A 955 18.73 19.49 24.77
C TRP A 955 19.64 19.30 23.55
N VAL A 956 20.63 20.18 23.35
CA VAL A 956 21.63 20.05 22.28
C VAL A 956 22.49 18.82 22.49
N GLY A 957 22.87 18.50 23.73
CA GLY A 957 23.59 17.27 24.07
C GLY A 957 22.78 16.02 23.73
N ALA A 958 21.49 15.98 24.09
CA ALA A 958 20.60 14.87 23.73
C ALA A 958 20.44 14.72 22.21
N LEU A 959 20.24 15.83 21.48
CA LEU A 959 20.19 15.81 20.03
C LEU A 959 21.50 15.31 19.41
N ALA A 960 22.64 15.76 19.93
CA ALA A 960 23.95 15.36 19.44
C ALA A 960 24.16 13.85 19.61
N VAL A 961 23.79 13.29 20.78
CA VAL A 961 23.81 11.84 21.01
C VAL A 961 22.93 11.11 20.00
N LEU A 962 21.69 11.57 19.79
CA LEU A 962 20.77 10.95 18.83
C LEU A 962 21.30 10.97 17.39
N ILE A 963 21.85 12.10 16.94
CA ILE A 963 22.44 12.22 15.59
C ILE A 963 23.69 11.35 15.46
N LEU A 964 24.57 11.33 16.47
CA LEU A 964 25.76 10.48 16.47
C LEU A 964 25.38 9.00 16.42
N SER A 965 24.38 8.58 17.19
CA SER A 965 23.86 7.21 17.18
C SER A 965 23.31 6.83 15.81
N ALA A 966 22.49 7.70 15.21
CA ALA A 966 21.92 7.52 13.88
C ALA A 966 22.97 7.54 12.74
N SER A 967 24.15 8.13 12.99
CA SER A 967 25.26 8.19 12.05
C SER A 967 26.17 6.96 12.09
N VAL A 968 25.96 6.02 13.03
CA VAL A 968 26.73 4.77 13.10
C VAL A 968 26.43 3.88 11.90
N TYR A 969 25.15 3.72 11.57
CA TYR A 969 24.73 2.82 10.49
C TYR A 969 25.32 3.20 9.12
N PRO A 970 25.28 4.47 8.67
CA PRO A 970 25.86 4.82 7.38
C PRO A 970 27.35 4.49 7.23
N ILE A 971 28.09 4.45 8.33
CA ILE A 971 29.52 4.11 8.32
C ILE A 971 29.69 2.60 8.39
N MET A 972 29.16 1.96 9.45
CA MET A 972 29.38 0.53 9.72
C MET A 972 28.64 -0.35 8.72
N GLY A 973 27.40 0.00 8.37
CA GLY A 973 26.61 -0.69 7.36
C GLY A 973 27.25 -0.61 5.98
N THR A 974 27.85 0.53 5.60
CA THR A 974 28.61 0.62 4.34
C THR A 974 29.82 -0.31 4.37
N GLN A 975 30.58 -0.33 5.47
CA GLN A 975 31.73 -1.23 5.59
C GLN A 975 31.34 -2.70 5.49
N ASP A 976 30.25 -3.10 6.16
CA ASP A 976 29.74 -4.47 6.11
C ASP A 976 29.25 -4.83 4.70
N ARG A 977 28.46 -3.95 4.07
CA ARG A 977 27.97 -4.14 2.70
C ARG A 977 29.09 -4.24 1.67
N LEU A 978 30.15 -3.44 1.80
CA LEU A 978 31.30 -3.51 0.90
C LEU A 978 32.09 -4.82 1.03
N ARG A 979 32.00 -5.53 2.16
CA ARG A 979 32.58 -6.86 2.36
C ARG A 979 31.69 -7.98 1.79
N ASP A 980 30.39 -7.75 1.73
CA ASP A 980 29.36 -8.66 1.21
C ASP A 980 29.35 -8.64 -0.34
N ARG A 981 30.37 -9.27 -0.94
CA ARG A 981 30.58 -9.40 -2.39
C ARG A 981 30.38 -10.83 -2.87
N PHE A 982 30.11 -11.00 -4.18
CA PHE A 982 29.87 -12.33 -4.75
C PHE A 982 31.04 -13.29 -4.46
N GLU A 983 32.28 -12.86 -4.71
CA GLU A 983 33.50 -13.50 -4.22
C GLU A 983 34.48 -12.45 -3.66
N GLY A 984 35.12 -12.77 -2.54
CA GLY A 984 35.99 -11.84 -1.81
C GLY A 984 37.22 -11.41 -2.61
N ASN A 985 37.39 -10.10 -2.82
CA ASN A 985 38.53 -9.42 -3.45
C ASN A 985 38.77 -9.64 -4.96
N VAL A 986 37.90 -10.33 -5.70
CA VAL A 986 38.19 -10.67 -7.12
C VAL A 986 38.08 -9.47 -8.06
N THR A 987 37.05 -8.63 -7.92
CA THR A 987 36.87 -7.48 -8.83
C THR A 987 37.43 -6.18 -8.22
N PRO A 988 38.32 -5.43 -8.89
CA PRO A 988 38.75 -4.11 -8.44
C PRO A 988 37.62 -3.07 -8.53
N MET A 989 37.88 -1.82 -8.10
CA MET A 989 36.92 -0.73 -8.29
C MET A 989 36.60 -0.55 -9.79
N THR A 990 35.36 -0.80 -10.16
CA THR A 990 34.86 -0.67 -11.55
C THR A 990 33.40 -0.25 -11.54
N LEU A 991 32.90 0.24 -12.67
CA LEU A 991 31.47 0.46 -12.87
C LEU A 991 30.80 -0.71 -13.61
N ASP A 992 31.59 -1.61 -14.19
CA ASP A 992 31.08 -2.78 -14.87
C ASP A 992 30.51 -3.77 -13.85
N GLY A 993 29.18 -3.89 -13.83
CA GLY A 993 28.47 -4.76 -12.90
C GLY A 993 28.50 -6.25 -13.27
N ALA A 994 28.92 -6.60 -14.49
CA ALA A 994 29.08 -7.99 -14.92
C ALA A 994 30.50 -8.52 -14.69
N ALA A 995 31.45 -7.65 -14.34
CA ALA A 995 32.87 -8.00 -14.16
C ALA A 995 33.15 -9.05 -13.05
N TYR A 996 32.19 -9.38 -12.19
CA TYR A 996 32.34 -10.46 -11.22
C TYR A 996 32.18 -11.86 -11.85
N MET A 997 31.64 -11.97 -13.07
CA MET A 997 31.40 -13.26 -13.73
C MET A 997 32.70 -13.87 -14.29
N GLU A 998 33.70 -13.04 -14.61
CA GLU A 998 34.99 -13.48 -15.15
C GLU A 998 35.79 -14.25 -14.08
N GLY A 999 36.19 -15.50 -14.37
CA GLY A 999 36.95 -16.36 -13.46
C GLY A 999 36.21 -16.83 -12.20
N THR A 1000 34.88 -16.73 -12.14
CA THR A 1000 34.07 -17.04 -10.95
C THR A 1000 33.19 -18.28 -11.15
N THR A 1001 33.09 -19.12 -10.12
CA THR A 1001 32.21 -20.31 -10.13
C THR A 1001 31.07 -20.15 -9.12
N TYR A 1002 29.83 -20.14 -9.60
CA TYR A 1002 28.65 -20.18 -8.76
C TYR A 1002 28.41 -21.60 -8.20
N ARG A 1003 28.18 -21.69 -6.89
CA ARG A 1003 27.89 -22.95 -6.19
C ARG A 1003 26.38 -23.11 -5.99
N ASP A 1004 25.74 -23.91 -6.83
CA ASP A 1004 24.34 -24.30 -6.65
C ASP A 1004 24.23 -25.60 -5.84
N ALA A 1005 23.06 -25.85 -5.25
CA ALA A 1005 22.77 -27.11 -4.57
C ALA A 1005 22.75 -28.33 -5.53
N LYS A 1006 22.55 -28.12 -6.84
CA LYS A 1006 22.51 -29.16 -7.87
C LYS A 1006 23.82 -29.35 -8.63
N GLY A 1007 24.79 -28.44 -8.47
CA GLY A 1007 26.08 -28.50 -9.14
C GLY A 1007 26.73 -27.13 -9.23
N ASN A 1008 28.02 -27.10 -9.57
CA ASN A 1008 28.71 -25.83 -9.82
C ASN A 1008 28.40 -25.32 -11.23
N VAL A 1009 28.45 -24.00 -11.41
CA VAL A 1009 28.28 -23.32 -12.69
C VAL A 1009 29.42 -22.32 -12.89
N ASP A 1010 30.17 -22.48 -13.97
CA ASP A 1010 31.19 -21.55 -14.44
C ASP A 1010 30.50 -20.32 -15.05
N LEU A 1011 30.66 -19.17 -14.41
CA LEU A 1011 30.02 -17.94 -14.84
C LEU A 1011 30.71 -17.32 -16.06
N GLU A 1012 31.98 -17.64 -16.31
CA GLU A 1012 32.71 -17.13 -17.46
C GLU A 1012 32.15 -17.71 -18.76
N ALA A 1013 31.86 -19.01 -18.77
CA ALA A 1013 31.21 -19.67 -19.90
C ALA A 1013 29.79 -19.10 -20.18
N ASP A 1014 29.00 -18.88 -19.12
CA ASP A 1014 27.68 -18.25 -19.27
C ASP A 1014 27.82 -16.80 -19.79
N PHE A 1015 28.83 -16.06 -19.33
CA PHE A 1015 29.11 -14.70 -19.80
C PHE A 1015 29.43 -14.66 -21.30
N GLU A 1016 30.27 -15.57 -21.80
CA GLU A 1016 30.59 -15.66 -23.23
C GLU A 1016 29.35 -15.91 -24.09
N GLY A 1017 28.48 -16.86 -23.67
CA GLY A 1017 27.22 -17.15 -24.34
C GLY A 1017 26.25 -15.96 -24.35
N ILE A 1018 26.12 -15.26 -23.22
CA ILE A 1018 25.31 -14.04 -23.10
C ILE A 1018 25.82 -12.94 -24.02
N GLN A 1019 27.13 -12.73 -24.10
CA GLN A 1019 27.74 -11.72 -24.96
C GLN A 1019 27.55 -12.06 -26.44
N TRP A 1020 27.66 -13.34 -26.81
CA TRP A 1020 27.33 -13.79 -28.16
C TRP A 1020 25.87 -13.50 -28.50
N LEU A 1021 24.92 -13.80 -27.60
CA LEU A 1021 23.50 -13.52 -27.81
C LEU A 1021 23.25 -12.02 -28.00
N ARG A 1022 23.84 -11.16 -27.16
CA ARG A 1022 23.73 -9.70 -27.30
C ARG A 1022 24.23 -9.21 -28.65
N ALA A 1023 25.36 -9.74 -29.12
CA ALA A 1023 25.99 -9.32 -30.37
C ALA A 1023 25.28 -9.83 -31.64
N ASN A 1024 24.67 -11.03 -31.59
CA ASN A 1024 24.22 -11.73 -32.80
C ASN A 1024 22.69 -11.89 -32.93
N VAL A 1025 21.93 -11.83 -31.83
CA VAL A 1025 20.48 -12.01 -31.87
C VAL A 1025 19.78 -10.69 -32.23
N VAL A 1026 19.05 -10.73 -33.33
CA VAL A 1026 18.20 -9.63 -33.81
C VAL A 1026 16.84 -9.73 -33.14
N GLY A 1027 16.27 -8.58 -32.75
CA GLY A 1027 14.96 -8.52 -32.11
C GLY A 1027 14.94 -9.03 -30.68
N SER A 1028 13.76 -9.44 -30.21
CA SER A 1028 13.55 -10.04 -28.89
C SER A 1028 12.85 -11.40 -29.01
N PRO A 1029 13.46 -12.38 -29.70
CA PRO A 1029 12.88 -13.71 -29.86
C PRO A 1029 12.85 -14.48 -28.53
N ILE A 1030 11.95 -15.46 -28.43
CA ILE A 1030 11.79 -16.27 -27.22
C ILE A 1030 12.92 -17.30 -27.12
N ILE A 1031 13.54 -17.37 -25.95
CA ILE A 1031 14.60 -18.32 -25.62
C ILE A 1031 14.12 -19.36 -24.62
N LEU A 1032 14.59 -20.59 -24.79
CA LEU A 1032 14.44 -21.64 -23.78
C LEU A 1032 15.71 -21.69 -22.93
N GLU A 1033 15.55 -21.50 -21.62
CA GLU A 1033 16.58 -21.65 -20.60
C GLU A 1033 16.03 -22.36 -19.36
N ALA A 1034 16.91 -22.83 -18.48
CA ALA A 1034 16.53 -23.54 -17.26
C ALA A 1034 15.67 -22.69 -16.31
N ASN A 1035 14.66 -23.34 -15.72
CA ASN A 1035 13.89 -22.80 -14.62
C ASN A 1035 14.44 -23.34 -13.28
N THR A 1036 14.82 -22.44 -12.37
CA THR A 1036 15.29 -22.77 -11.02
C THR A 1036 14.34 -22.20 -9.97
N PRO A 1037 14.44 -22.63 -8.69
CA PRO A 1037 13.86 -21.87 -7.58
C PRO A 1037 14.28 -20.39 -7.62
N THR A 1038 13.40 -19.49 -7.17
CA THR A 1038 13.65 -18.04 -7.10
C THR A 1038 14.93 -17.72 -6.30
N TYR A 1039 15.59 -16.61 -6.63
CA TYR A 1039 16.83 -16.15 -5.97
C TYR A 1039 18.03 -17.10 -6.17
N ARG A 1040 18.03 -17.85 -7.28
CA ARG A 1040 19.17 -18.62 -7.77
C ARG A 1040 19.56 -18.17 -9.17
N TRP A 1041 20.64 -18.73 -9.70
CA TRP A 1041 21.21 -18.40 -11.01
C TRP A 1041 20.33 -18.76 -12.24
N GLY A 1042 19.07 -19.16 -12.06
CA GLY A 1042 18.14 -19.35 -13.19
C GLY A 1042 17.60 -18.05 -13.76
N GLY A 1043 17.22 -18.07 -15.04
CA GLY A 1043 16.81 -16.87 -15.77
C GLY A 1043 17.98 -15.97 -16.18
N ARG A 1044 19.25 -16.40 -15.98
CA ARG A 1044 20.42 -15.55 -16.23
C ARG A 1044 20.51 -15.07 -17.67
N VAL A 1045 20.08 -15.86 -18.65
CA VAL A 1045 20.17 -15.43 -20.05
C VAL A 1045 19.19 -14.30 -20.30
N SER A 1046 17.92 -14.44 -19.90
CA SER A 1046 16.93 -13.37 -19.98
C SER A 1046 17.29 -12.14 -19.13
N ILE A 1047 17.92 -12.32 -17.96
CA ILE A 1047 18.39 -11.21 -17.10
C ILE A 1047 19.37 -10.31 -17.85
N TYR A 1048 20.43 -10.88 -18.43
CA TYR A 1048 21.48 -10.06 -19.05
C TYR A 1048 21.16 -9.68 -20.49
N THR A 1049 20.37 -10.46 -21.23
CA THR A 1049 20.06 -10.15 -22.64
C THR A 1049 18.76 -9.39 -22.82
N GLY A 1050 17.87 -9.39 -21.81
CA GLY A 1050 16.50 -8.91 -21.95
C GLY A 1050 15.67 -9.73 -22.95
N LEU A 1051 16.13 -10.89 -23.42
CA LEU A 1051 15.35 -11.77 -24.29
C LEU A 1051 14.24 -12.45 -23.47
N PRO A 1052 13.00 -12.55 -23.99
CA PRO A 1052 11.93 -13.22 -23.29
C PRO A 1052 12.20 -14.73 -23.17
N SER A 1053 12.14 -15.28 -21.96
CA SER A 1053 12.17 -16.73 -21.73
C SER A 1053 10.75 -17.30 -21.65
N VAL A 1054 10.60 -18.62 -21.86
CA VAL A 1054 9.29 -19.29 -21.74
C VAL A 1054 8.64 -19.00 -20.38
N VAL A 1055 9.43 -19.10 -19.31
CA VAL A 1055 9.08 -18.67 -17.95
C VAL A 1055 10.33 -18.46 -17.10
N GLY A 1056 10.39 -17.34 -16.38
CA GLY A 1056 11.45 -17.03 -15.41
C GLY A 1056 11.06 -17.38 -13.98
N TRP A 1057 11.40 -16.51 -13.02
CA TRP A 1057 11.14 -16.77 -11.60
C TRP A 1057 9.65 -16.84 -11.28
N ARG A 1058 9.25 -17.98 -10.71
CA ARG A 1058 7.87 -18.32 -10.39
C ARG A 1058 7.14 -17.21 -9.62
N TRP A 1059 7.68 -16.79 -8.48
CA TRP A 1059 6.96 -15.87 -7.59
C TRP A 1059 6.75 -14.47 -8.19
N HIS A 1060 7.74 -13.97 -8.94
CA HIS A 1060 7.64 -12.68 -9.63
C HIS A 1060 6.62 -12.72 -10.78
N GLN A 1061 6.47 -13.88 -11.42
CA GLN A 1061 5.45 -14.07 -12.44
C GLN A 1061 4.05 -14.24 -11.84
N GLU A 1062 3.92 -15.02 -10.77
CA GLU A 1062 2.65 -15.21 -10.07
C GLU A 1062 2.11 -13.89 -9.47
N GLN A 1063 2.97 -13.01 -8.94
CA GLN A 1063 2.55 -11.71 -8.39
C GLN A 1063 1.97 -10.76 -9.45
N GLN A 1064 2.50 -10.77 -10.67
CA GLN A 1064 2.00 -9.94 -11.77
C GLN A 1064 0.77 -10.53 -12.47
N ARG A 1065 0.45 -11.80 -12.19
CA ARG A 1065 -0.55 -12.61 -12.90
C ARG A 1065 -1.38 -13.41 -11.90
N TRP A 1066 -1.91 -12.73 -10.88
CA TRP A 1066 -2.49 -13.39 -9.70
C TRP A 1066 -3.62 -14.37 -10.05
N ASP A 1067 -4.48 -13.99 -11.00
CA ASP A 1067 -5.58 -14.84 -11.47
C ASP A 1067 -5.12 -15.86 -12.54
N TYR A 1068 -3.95 -15.65 -13.15
CA TYR A 1068 -3.36 -16.52 -14.17
C TYR A 1068 -2.18 -17.38 -13.65
N ARG A 1069 -2.03 -17.54 -12.33
CA ARG A 1069 -0.98 -18.37 -11.71
C ARG A 1069 -0.92 -19.82 -12.24
N PRO A 1070 -2.05 -20.48 -12.59
CA PRO A 1070 -2.00 -21.80 -13.22
C PRO A 1070 -1.17 -21.84 -14.51
N ASP A 1071 -1.16 -20.76 -15.31
CA ASP A 1071 -0.37 -20.68 -16.54
C ASP A 1071 1.13 -20.59 -16.27
N VAL A 1072 1.53 -19.90 -15.20
CA VAL A 1072 2.93 -19.87 -14.74
C VAL A 1072 3.37 -21.29 -14.36
N GLY A 1073 2.56 -22.00 -13.57
CA GLY A 1073 2.84 -23.40 -13.20
C GLY A 1073 2.91 -24.35 -14.40
N ARG A 1074 1.99 -24.19 -15.36
CA ARG A 1074 1.94 -24.96 -16.62
C ARG A 1074 3.20 -24.74 -17.46
N ARG A 1075 3.64 -23.49 -17.64
CA ARG A 1075 4.87 -23.16 -18.36
C ARG A 1075 6.11 -23.75 -17.69
N ILE A 1076 6.19 -23.72 -16.36
CA ILE A 1076 7.30 -24.35 -15.61
C ILE A 1076 7.31 -25.87 -15.86
N SER A 1077 6.15 -26.51 -15.81
CA SER A 1077 6.01 -27.93 -16.13
C SER A 1077 6.41 -28.23 -17.57
N ASP A 1078 6.00 -27.39 -18.52
CA ASP A 1078 6.33 -27.58 -19.93
C ASP A 1078 7.82 -27.37 -20.21
N VAL A 1079 8.49 -26.39 -19.58
CA VAL A 1079 9.96 -26.24 -19.65
C VAL A 1079 10.66 -27.49 -19.14
N SER A 1080 10.25 -28.00 -17.97
CA SER A 1080 10.80 -29.26 -17.44
C SER A 1080 10.56 -30.43 -18.39
N LYS A 1081 9.39 -30.50 -19.01
CA LYS A 1081 9.05 -31.53 -20.00
C LYS A 1081 9.91 -31.42 -21.27
N ILE A 1082 10.14 -30.21 -21.77
CA ILE A 1082 11.01 -29.97 -22.94
C ILE A 1082 12.42 -30.49 -22.65
N PHE A 1083 12.99 -30.22 -21.47
CA PHE A 1083 14.35 -30.68 -21.15
C PHE A 1083 14.42 -32.17 -20.85
N ASN A 1084 13.43 -32.77 -20.19
CA ASN A 1084 13.50 -34.18 -19.74
C ASN A 1084 12.93 -35.22 -20.70
N THR A 1085 12.04 -34.85 -21.65
CA THR A 1085 11.46 -35.84 -22.58
C THR A 1085 12.52 -36.44 -23.50
N LEU A 1086 12.41 -37.73 -23.82
CA LEU A 1086 13.18 -38.40 -24.88
C LEU A 1086 12.46 -38.38 -26.24
N ASP A 1087 11.16 -38.09 -26.24
CA ASP A 1087 10.37 -37.95 -27.47
C ASP A 1087 10.61 -36.58 -28.09
N THR A 1088 11.30 -36.56 -29.24
CA THR A 1088 11.62 -35.35 -29.99
C THR A 1088 10.38 -34.63 -30.50
N SER A 1089 9.30 -35.37 -30.81
CA SER A 1089 8.04 -34.79 -31.32
C SER A 1089 7.39 -33.93 -30.24
N VAL A 1090 7.39 -34.42 -29.01
CA VAL A 1090 6.83 -33.71 -27.84
C VAL A 1090 7.65 -32.46 -27.52
N ALA A 1091 8.99 -32.55 -27.58
CA ALA A 1091 9.85 -31.38 -27.39
C ALA A 1091 9.58 -30.33 -28.49
N LEU A 1092 9.50 -30.76 -29.75
CA LEU A 1092 9.25 -29.89 -30.90
C LEU A 1092 7.89 -29.19 -30.82
N GLU A 1093 6.82 -29.90 -30.46
CA GLU A 1093 5.48 -29.34 -30.29
C GLU A 1093 5.48 -28.22 -29.24
N LEU A 1094 6.18 -28.40 -28.13
CA LEU A 1094 6.28 -27.39 -27.08
C LEU A 1094 7.18 -26.21 -27.47
N LEU A 1095 8.26 -26.42 -28.23
CA LEU A 1095 9.06 -25.33 -28.80
C LEU A 1095 8.21 -24.47 -29.74
N ILE A 1096 7.38 -25.08 -30.59
CA ILE A 1096 6.43 -24.39 -31.48
C ILE A 1096 5.36 -23.66 -30.67
N LYS A 1097 4.75 -24.32 -29.67
CA LYS A 1097 3.71 -23.74 -28.80
C LYS A 1097 4.15 -22.42 -28.17
N TYR A 1098 5.40 -22.34 -27.73
CA TYR A 1098 5.96 -21.15 -27.10
C TYR A 1098 6.76 -20.24 -28.06
N ASN A 1099 6.78 -20.55 -29.36
CA ASN A 1099 7.54 -19.84 -30.39
C ASN A 1099 9.02 -19.63 -29.99
N VAL A 1100 9.64 -20.69 -29.45
CA VAL A 1100 11.06 -20.68 -29.06
C VAL A 1100 11.90 -20.66 -30.32
N GLN A 1101 12.81 -19.69 -30.43
CA GLN A 1101 13.76 -19.58 -31.55
C GLN A 1101 15.19 -19.95 -31.17
N TYR A 1102 15.52 -19.90 -29.88
CA TYR A 1102 16.83 -20.28 -29.38
C TYR A 1102 16.70 -21.20 -28.17
N VAL A 1103 17.52 -22.24 -28.12
CA VAL A 1103 17.66 -23.14 -26.97
C VAL A 1103 19.06 -22.96 -26.40
N TYR A 1104 19.14 -22.59 -25.12
CA TYR A 1104 20.40 -22.42 -24.40
C TYR A 1104 20.68 -23.64 -23.54
N LEU A 1105 21.85 -24.28 -23.72
CA LEU A 1105 22.30 -25.42 -22.94
C LEU A 1105 23.65 -25.12 -22.28
N GLY A 1106 23.62 -24.69 -21.02
CA GLY A 1106 24.80 -24.54 -20.18
C GLY A 1106 24.88 -25.60 -19.08
N GLN A 1107 25.85 -25.44 -18.18
CA GLN A 1107 25.98 -26.29 -16.98
C GLN A 1107 24.74 -26.26 -16.08
N LEU A 1108 24.02 -25.13 -16.01
CA LEU A 1108 22.81 -25.03 -15.20
C LEU A 1108 21.70 -25.96 -15.70
N GLU A 1109 21.47 -26.00 -17.03
CA GLU A 1109 20.54 -26.96 -17.64
C GLU A 1109 20.97 -28.40 -17.35
N ARG A 1110 22.27 -28.72 -17.48
CA ARG A 1110 22.83 -30.05 -17.19
C ARG A 1110 22.71 -30.46 -15.72
N ASN A 1111 22.74 -29.50 -14.79
CA ASN A 1111 22.62 -29.77 -13.36
C ASN A 1111 21.16 -30.02 -12.91
N TYR A 1112 20.17 -29.44 -13.61
CA TYR A 1112 18.76 -29.46 -13.19
C TYR A 1112 17.89 -30.49 -13.91
N TYR A 1113 18.33 -30.99 -15.08
CA TYR A 1113 17.56 -31.89 -15.94
C TYR A 1113 18.35 -33.16 -16.27
N GLU A 1114 17.65 -34.20 -16.74
CA GLU A 1114 18.23 -35.52 -17.00
C GLU A 1114 19.19 -35.51 -18.20
N ASP A 1115 20.35 -36.17 -18.07
CA ASP A 1115 21.42 -36.20 -19.09
C ASP A 1115 20.93 -36.69 -20.47
N ASP A 1116 20.17 -37.80 -20.50
CA ASP A 1116 19.59 -38.35 -21.73
C ASP A 1116 18.61 -37.37 -22.40
N GLY A 1117 17.89 -36.61 -21.57
CA GLY A 1117 16.98 -35.56 -22.01
C GLY A 1117 17.74 -34.38 -22.63
N ILE A 1118 18.90 -34.02 -22.09
CA ILE A 1118 19.74 -32.94 -22.63
C ILE A 1118 20.48 -33.39 -23.90
N ALA A 1119 21.00 -34.61 -23.95
CA ALA A 1119 21.70 -35.16 -25.11
C ALA A 1119 20.84 -35.18 -26.39
N LYS A 1120 19.50 -35.23 -26.25
CA LYS A 1120 18.58 -35.20 -27.40
C LYS A 1120 18.80 -33.98 -28.31
N PHE A 1121 19.19 -32.84 -27.75
CA PHE A 1121 19.31 -31.59 -28.51
C PHE A 1121 20.47 -31.63 -29.50
N SER A 1122 21.60 -32.25 -29.14
CA SER A 1122 22.73 -32.48 -30.05
C SER A 1122 22.51 -33.68 -30.98
N ASP A 1123 21.73 -34.66 -30.52
CA ASP A 1123 21.64 -35.96 -31.20
C ASP A 1123 20.38 -36.03 -32.08
N SER A 1124 19.23 -36.36 -31.47
CA SER A 1124 17.99 -36.69 -32.16
C SER A 1124 17.23 -35.48 -32.69
N MET A 1125 17.49 -34.28 -32.16
CA MET A 1125 16.90 -33.02 -32.63
C MET A 1125 17.80 -32.23 -33.60
N SER A 1126 19.01 -32.71 -33.90
CA SER A 1126 19.94 -32.05 -34.84
C SER A 1126 19.36 -31.68 -36.23
N PRO A 1127 18.36 -32.40 -36.81
CA PRO A 1127 17.75 -31.96 -38.07
C PRO A 1127 16.89 -30.68 -37.95
N TYR A 1128 16.45 -30.33 -36.74
CA TYR A 1128 15.56 -29.19 -36.46
C TYR A 1128 16.30 -28.02 -35.81
N LEU A 1129 17.56 -28.20 -35.44
CA LEU A 1129 18.34 -27.27 -34.64
C LEU A 1129 19.72 -27.02 -35.26
N ASP A 1130 20.07 -25.75 -35.44
CA ASP A 1130 21.41 -25.35 -35.87
C ASP A 1130 22.21 -24.90 -34.65
N ASN A 1131 23.33 -25.56 -34.33
CA ASN A 1131 24.25 -25.05 -33.30
C ASN A 1131 24.96 -23.79 -33.83
N VAL A 1132 24.65 -22.65 -33.23
CA VAL A 1132 25.11 -21.32 -33.66
C VAL A 1132 26.22 -20.75 -32.77
N PHE A 1133 26.43 -21.32 -31.58
CA PHE A 1133 27.50 -20.97 -30.66
C PHE A 1133 27.80 -22.15 -29.74
N SER A 1134 29.09 -22.42 -29.54
CA SER A 1134 29.55 -23.50 -28.66
C SER A 1134 30.86 -23.12 -28.00
N THR A 1135 30.96 -23.44 -26.71
CA THR A 1135 32.16 -23.39 -25.87
C THR A 1135 32.35 -24.75 -25.20
N ASN A 1136 33.29 -24.89 -24.26
CA ASN A 1136 33.45 -26.14 -23.52
C ASN A 1136 32.24 -26.49 -22.65
N GLU A 1137 31.42 -25.49 -22.26
CA GLU A 1137 30.38 -25.66 -21.23
C GLU A 1137 29.00 -25.12 -21.64
N VAL A 1138 28.92 -24.33 -22.72
CA VAL A 1138 27.69 -23.69 -23.22
C VAL A 1138 27.53 -23.97 -24.71
N ASP A 1139 26.34 -24.44 -25.10
CA ASP A 1139 25.85 -24.53 -26.48
C ASP A 1139 24.59 -23.69 -26.66
N VAL A 1140 24.47 -22.99 -27.79
CA VAL A 1140 23.25 -22.29 -28.20
C VAL A 1140 22.79 -22.83 -29.54
N TYR A 1141 21.56 -23.32 -29.57
CA TYR A 1141 20.92 -23.83 -30.77
C TYR A 1141 19.87 -22.84 -31.26
N ARG A 1142 19.83 -22.61 -32.58
CA ARG A 1142 18.75 -21.92 -33.24
C ARG A 1142 17.72 -22.93 -33.74
N VAL A 1143 16.45 -22.70 -33.46
CA VAL A 1143 15.35 -23.54 -33.97
C VAL A 1143 15.10 -23.18 -35.44
N ASN A 1144 15.20 -24.18 -36.32
CA ASN A 1144 14.93 -24.00 -37.74
C ASN A 1144 13.45 -23.75 -37.94
N THR A 1145 13.08 -22.81 -38.81
CA THR A 1145 11.69 -22.48 -39.11
C THR A 1145 10.98 -23.74 -39.62
N ILE A 1146 10.09 -24.29 -38.79
CA ILE A 1146 9.26 -25.43 -39.14
C ILE A 1146 8.06 -24.85 -39.88
N ASN A 1147 8.12 -24.87 -41.22
CA ASN A 1147 6.97 -24.55 -42.07
C ASN A 1147 5.86 -25.59 -41.89
#